data_AF-A0A261Q7R0-F1
#
_entry.id   AF-A0A261Q7R0-F1
#
_cell.length_a   1.000
_cell.length_b   1.000
_cell.length_c   1.000
_cell.angle_alpha   90.00
_cell.angle_beta   90.00
_cell.angle_gamma   90.00
#
_symmetry.space_group_name_H-M   'P 1'
#
loop_
_entity.id
_entity.type
_entity.pdbx_description
1 polymer ?
#
loop_
_entity_poly.entity_id
_entity_poly.type
_entity_poly.pdbx_seq_one_letter_code
_entity_poly.pdbx_strand_id
1 'polypeptide(L)'
;MPMNLPPNSMKRLFIISNRLPIQLVRQESTVQLLESAGGLATALKSYLQAQDRSSFEPEEVVWVGNADFSRELWEEFQQSKRSTGTFKIEPLWLDDDVNDGFYNGLSNSTIWPLFHYFPSFAEFKEPNWQAYQQANTVFADRLAELYQPDDVLWVQDYHLMLLPAMLRERCPEATIGFFLHIPFPSFEVYRMLPNRWREGLLQGMLGADLIGFHTNDYVQHFEKSVQRLLGIESKLRFVQIPNRPVRVDLFPISIDYDRFNSSYRLPGVVAEREAIHQQLQGNKLLFSVDRLDYTKGVLNRLQGYEKFLENHPEWHGKINFVMVVVPSRSEITSYGERKQMIEENIGRINGRFATVSWQPLVYQYRSLSFEQLCAYYTACDVALITPIRDGMNLVAKEFIASRQDEQGVLILSEVAGAAAELGEALLINPTDRVGMALAIEEALSMPVKTQAERIKRMQTRIRDYDVVQWADDFLTQLFNAKAQQNQWEVRLLNVALRKELMDNYQKAQKRLLLLDYDGTLVPFAKFPDLARPSERVIELLSELANVPQNRIVIISGRDKKTLENWFGSLSIQLVAEHGAAVRLPDGNWQENPEAFLPEWRSNIQQAMNLAVQRCPGTFVEEKTHSLAWHYRNTGADLGFAQSRELIDTLHGLTGHQLQVIDGNKVVEVRVTGVDKGSVASRLASDDQYDFILAIGDDRTDEDMFRTLADRAITIKVGQQKTLARYSLPDTGAVLSFLQRFTSMDTPPNVELTPNPHLASA
;
A
#
# COMPACT_ATOMS: atom_id res chain seq x y z
N MET A 1 0.64 19.33 15.12
CA MET A 1 2.00 19.61 15.62
C MET A 1 2.96 19.05 14.59
N PRO A 2 4.01 19.78 14.16
CA PRO A 2 4.99 19.22 13.26
C PRO A 2 5.74 18.12 14.02
N MET A 3 5.59 16.87 13.56
CA MET A 3 6.41 15.76 14.04
C MET A 3 7.86 16.06 13.65
N ASN A 4 8.78 15.85 14.60
CA ASN A 4 10.21 15.99 14.41
C ASN A 4 10.62 15.31 13.09
N LEU A 5 11.19 16.09 12.17
CA LEU A 5 11.91 15.56 11.02
C LEU A 5 12.97 14.55 11.53
N PRO A 6 13.19 13.41 10.84
CA PRO A 6 14.27 12.51 11.21
C PRO A 6 15.61 13.26 11.19
N PRO A 7 16.61 12.82 11.96
CA PRO A 7 17.93 13.45 11.96
C PRO A 7 18.48 13.51 10.53
N ASN A 8 19.06 14.65 10.17
CA ASN A 8 19.63 15.03 8.87
C ASN A 8 20.66 14.05 8.24
N SER A 9 20.86 12.84 8.75
CA SER A 9 21.84 11.89 8.22
C SER A 9 21.26 10.47 8.17
N MET A 10 20.77 10.08 7.01
CA MET A 10 20.57 8.66 6.69
C MET A 10 21.95 8.04 6.47
N LYS A 11 22.31 6.98 7.19
CA LYS A 11 23.65 6.38 7.01
C LYS A 11 23.77 5.70 5.66
N ARG A 12 22.94 4.70 5.38
CA ARG A 12 23.01 3.94 4.12
C ARG A 12 21.64 3.72 3.51
N LEU A 13 21.55 4.02 2.22
CA LEU A 13 20.40 3.72 1.38
C LEU A 13 20.73 2.58 0.41
N PHE A 14 20.00 1.47 0.53
CA PHE A 14 20.04 0.40 -0.45
C PHE A 14 18.90 0.59 -1.44
N ILE A 15 19.24 0.71 -2.71
CA ILE A 15 18.29 0.67 -3.83
C ILE A 15 18.35 -0.73 -4.42
N ILE A 16 17.25 -1.47 -4.38
CA ILE A 16 17.21 -2.87 -4.83
C ILE A 16 16.28 -2.99 -6.02
N SER A 17 16.81 -3.34 -7.19
CA SER A 17 16.03 -3.56 -8.41
C SER A 17 16.50 -4.81 -9.15
N ASN A 18 15.66 -5.36 -10.02
CA ASN A 18 16.05 -6.52 -10.83
C ASN A 18 17.33 -6.24 -11.63
N ARG A 19 17.42 -5.12 -12.35
CA ARG A 19 18.61 -4.77 -13.13
C ARG A 19 19.46 -3.73 -12.42
N LEU A 20 20.77 -3.81 -12.63
CA LEU A 20 21.70 -2.74 -12.29
C LEU A 20 21.55 -1.53 -13.24
N PRO A 21 21.92 -0.32 -12.79
CA PRO A 21 21.88 0.88 -13.63
C PRO A 21 23.06 0.96 -14.62
N ILE A 22 23.84 -0.12 -14.74
CA ILE A 22 25.04 -0.20 -15.56
C ILE A 22 25.04 -1.46 -16.42
N GLN A 23 25.84 -1.43 -17.48
CA GLN A 23 26.26 -2.58 -18.26
C GLN A 23 27.78 -2.55 -18.40
N LEU A 24 28.42 -3.72 -18.41
CA LEU A 24 29.85 -3.83 -18.68
C LEU A 24 30.08 -4.42 -20.06
N VAL A 25 30.86 -3.72 -20.88
CA VAL A 25 31.22 -4.16 -22.23
C VAL A 25 32.73 -4.16 -22.37
N ARG A 26 33.29 -5.28 -22.84
CA ARG A 26 34.72 -5.34 -23.21
C ARG A 26 34.90 -4.68 -24.57
N GLN A 27 35.65 -3.57 -24.61
CA GLN A 27 36.14 -2.97 -25.84
C GLN A 27 37.66 -3.12 -25.89
N GLU A 28 38.13 -3.83 -26.90
CA GLU A 28 39.55 -4.18 -27.09
C GLU A 28 40.15 -4.88 -25.85
N SER A 29 41.02 -4.18 -25.11
CA SER A 29 41.73 -4.65 -23.91
C SER A 29 41.26 -3.98 -22.61
N THR A 30 40.15 -3.22 -22.64
CA THR A 30 39.61 -2.56 -21.44
C THR A 30 38.12 -2.80 -21.26
N VAL A 31 37.68 -2.97 -20.01
CA VAL A 31 36.27 -3.02 -19.65
C VAL A 31 35.73 -1.59 -19.54
N GLN A 32 34.69 -1.29 -20.30
CA GLN A 32 33.96 -0.03 -20.20
C GLN A 32 32.64 -0.24 -19.47
N LEU A 33 32.32 0.73 -18.61
CA LEU A 33 31.03 0.84 -17.94
C LEU A 33 30.13 1.74 -18.78
N LEU A 34 29.01 1.20 -19.21
CA LEU A 34 27.94 1.92 -19.90
C LEU A 34 26.75 2.06 -18.96
N GLU A 35 26.01 3.14 -19.09
CA GLU A 35 24.83 3.38 -18.28
C GLU A 35 23.57 2.80 -18.93
N SER A 36 22.72 2.19 -18.12
CA SER A 36 21.46 1.60 -18.58
C SER A 36 20.41 2.68 -18.86
N ALA A 37 19.83 2.69 -20.07
CA ALA A 37 18.84 3.67 -20.53
C ALA A 37 17.40 3.47 -19.97
N GLY A 38 17.24 2.82 -18.82
CA GLY A 38 15.92 2.52 -18.24
C GLY A 38 15.30 3.70 -17.50
N GLY A 39 13.97 3.83 -17.51
CA GLY A 39 13.25 4.91 -16.82
C GLY A 39 13.52 4.96 -15.31
N LEU A 40 13.52 3.81 -14.63
CA LEU A 40 13.86 3.70 -13.20
C LEU A 40 15.31 4.12 -12.91
N ALA A 41 16.25 3.59 -13.69
CA ALA A 41 17.68 3.88 -13.52
C ALA A 41 17.95 5.39 -13.72
N THR A 42 17.35 5.98 -14.76
CA THR A 42 17.48 7.42 -15.05
C THR A 42 16.86 8.27 -13.95
N ALA A 43 15.67 7.89 -13.48
CA ALA A 43 14.96 8.61 -12.42
C ALA A 43 15.76 8.63 -11.11
N LEU A 44 16.13 7.46 -10.59
CA LEU A 44 16.87 7.36 -9.34
C LEU A 44 18.27 7.94 -9.44
N LYS A 45 18.96 7.80 -10.58
CA LYS A 45 20.25 8.45 -10.79
C LYS A 45 20.12 9.97 -10.69
N SER A 46 19.09 10.56 -11.30
CA SER A 46 18.89 12.01 -11.28
C SER A 46 18.62 12.50 -9.85
N TYR A 47 17.84 11.74 -9.06
CA TYR A 47 17.70 11.98 -7.62
C TYR A 47 19.05 11.94 -6.88
N LEU A 48 19.86 10.90 -7.10
CA LEU A 48 21.18 10.75 -6.46
C LEU A 48 22.20 11.81 -6.87
N GLN A 49 22.03 12.45 -8.03
CA GLN A 49 22.88 13.55 -8.50
C GLN A 49 22.40 14.92 -8.01
N ALA A 50 21.14 15.03 -7.59
CA ALA A 50 20.52 16.27 -7.13
C ALA A 50 20.56 16.41 -5.59
N GLN A 51 21.68 16.03 -4.96
CA GLN A 51 21.82 16.05 -3.50
C GLN A 51 21.50 17.44 -2.89
N ASP A 52 21.93 18.53 -3.55
CA ASP A 52 21.66 19.91 -3.10
C ASP A 52 20.16 20.29 -3.05
N ARG A 53 19.30 19.51 -3.69
CA ARG A 53 17.84 19.73 -3.76
C ARG A 53 17.03 18.71 -2.96
N SER A 54 17.68 17.65 -2.47
CA SER A 54 17.05 16.56 -1.72
C SER A 54 16.95 16.91 -0.25
N SER A 55 15.86 16.52 0.40
CA SER A 55 15.70 16.60 1.85
C SER A 55 16.47 15.48 2.57
N PHE A 56 16.93 14.47 1.82
CA PHE A 56 17.71 13.34 2.32
C PHE A 56 19.09 13.30 1.69
N GLU A 57 20.13 13.29 2.53
CA GLU A 57 21.52 13.10 2.12
C GLU A 57 22.05 11.80 2.74
N PRO A 58 21.94 10.65 2.05
CA PRO A 58 22.54 9.42 2.52
C PRO A 58 24.07 9.52 2.51
N GLU A 59 24.74 9.12 3.61
CA GLU A 59 26.21 9.07 3.67
C GLU A 59 26.78 8.07 2.63
N GLU A 60 26.04 6.98 2.39
CA GLU A 60 26.36 5.97 1.40
C GLU A 60 25.11 5.46 0.68
N VAL A 61 25.23 5.27 -0.64
CA VAL A 61 24.18 4.65 -1.46
C VAL A 61 24.74 3.39 -2.10
N VAL A 62 24.01 2.28 -1.96
CA VAL A 62 24.35 0.97 -2.54
C VAL A 62 23.23 0.53 -3.46
N TRP A 63 23.56 0.26 -4.72
CA TRP A 63 22.62 -0.30 -5.68
C TRP A 63 22.83 -1.80 -5.82
N VAL A 64 21.79 -2.58 -5.52
CA VAL A 64 21.79 -4.04 -5.59
C VAL A 64 20.91 -4.51 -6.75
N GLY A 65 21.41 -5.44 -7.56
CA GLY A 65 20.64 -5.99 -8.67
C GLY A 65 21.30 -7.16 -9.38
N ASN A 66 20.50 -7.88 -10.18
CA ASN A 66 20.98 -8.98 -11.02
C ASN A 66 21.84 -8.41 -12.16
N ALA A 67 23.05 -8.92 -12.29
CA ALA A 67 24.03 -8.50 -13.27
C ALA A 67 23.74 -9.13 -14.64
N ASP A 68 23.89 -8.33 -15.69
CA ASP A 68 23.86 -8.79 -17.09
C ASP A 68 25.27 -9.03 -17.66
N PHE A 69 26.26 -9.14 -16.78
CA PHE A 69 27.67 -9.38 -17.09
C PHE A 69 28.27 -10.45 -16.17
N SER A 70 29.37 -11.08 -16.59
CA SER A 70 30.01 -12.17 -15.84
C SER A 70 30.79 -11.69 -14.62
N ARG A 71 31.05 -12.60 -13.68
CA ARG A 71 31.85 -12.34 -12.46
C ARG A 71 33.27 -11.91 -12.81
N GLU A 72 33.87 -12.53 -13.82
CA GLU A 72 35.23 -12.22 -14.28
C GLU A 72 35.33 -10.80 -14.83
N LEU A 73 34.31 -10.34 -15.57
CA LEU A 73 34.26 -8.99 -16.11
C LEU A 73 34.11 -7.95 -15.01
N TRP A 74 33.36 -8.27 -13.96
CA TRP A 74 33.22 -7.44 -12.77
C TRP A 74 34.53 -7.32 -11.99
N GLU A 75 35.24 -8.42 -11.78
CA GLU A 75 36.55 -8.43 -11.10
C GLU A 75 37.59 -7.60 -11.87
N GLU A 76 37.65 -7.74 -13.19
CA GLU A 76 38.53 -6.92 -14.05
C GLU A 76 38.21 -5.42 -13.93
N PHE A 77 36.92 -5.07 -13.92
CA PHE A 77 36.48 -3.70 -13.71
C PHE A 77 36.89 -3.17 -12.33
N GLN A 78 36.71 -3.95 -11.25
CA GLN A 78 37.11 -3.54 -9.90
C GLN A 78 38.62 -3.32 -9.78
N GLN A 79 39.43 -4.16 -10.43
CA GLN A 79 40.90 -4.00 -10.47
C GLN A 79 41.34 -2.71 -11.18
N SER A 80 40.54 -2.21 -12.13
CA SER A 80 40.82 -0.96 -12.84
C SER A 80 40.71 0.31 -11.96
N LYS A 81 40.20 0.18 -10.71
CA LYS A 81 39.94 1.28 -9.75
C LYS A 81 39.11 2.44 -10.33
N ARG A 82 38.35 2.20 -11.40
CA ARG A 82 37.43 3.19 -11.96
C ARG A 82 36.23 3.33 -11.01
N SER A 83 35.84 4.58 -10.74
CA SER A 83 34.67 4.86 -9.91
C SER A 83 33.38 4.44 -10.62
N THR A 84 32.44 3.87 -9.87
CA THR A 84 31.06 3.60 -10.32
C THR A 84 30.17 4.84 -10.32
N GLY A 85 30.73 6.01 -9.98
CA GLY A 85 30.00 7.28 -9.93
C GLY A 85 29.59 7.65 -8.50
N THR A 86 28.31 8.02 -8.31
CA THR A 86 27.76 8.55 -7.05
C THR A 86 27.26 7.48 -6.07
N PHE A 87 27.29 6.20 -6.44
CA PHE A 87 26.82 5.08 -5.62
C PHE A 87 27.71 3.85 -5.79
N LYS A 88 27.72 2.99 -4.77
CA LYS A 88 28.33 1.66 -4.81
C LYS A 88 27.41 0.69 -5.54
N ILE A 89 27.99 -0.29 -6.22
CA ILE A 89 27.26 -1.31 -6.96
C ILE A 89 27.56 -2.67 -6.35
N GLU A 90 26.50 -3.39 -6.03
CA GLU A 90 26.53 -4.76 -5.52
C GLU A 90 25.82 -5.67 -6.53
N PRO A 91 26.58 -6.31 -7.44
CA PRO A 91 26.01 -7.23 -8.41
C PRO A 91 25.62 -8.58 -7.77
N LEU A 92 24.50 -9.11 -8.21
CA LEU A 92 24.05 -10.47 -7.94
C LEU A 92 24.08 -11.28 -9.23
N TRP A 93 24.35 -12.57 -9.12
CA TRP A 93 24.26 -13.51 -10.23
C TRP A 93 23.29 -14.62 -9.87
N LEU A 94 22.30 -14.80 -10.73
CA LEU A 94 21.37 -15.93 -10.67
C LEU A 94 21.86 -17.02 -11.61
N ASP A 95 21.61 -18.28 -11.25
CA ASP A 95 21.80 -19.40 -12.18
C ASP A 95 20.93 -19.20 -13.42
N ASP A 96 21.40 -19.59 -14.60
CA ASP A 96 20.73 -19.30 -15.88
C ASP A 96 19.28 -19.80 -15.92
N ASP A 97 19.02 -21.04 -15.47
CA ASP A 97 17.67 -21.62 -15.41
C ASP A 97 16.75 -20.86 -14.44
N VAL A 98 17.30 -20.39 -13.32
CA VAL A 98 16.58 -19.58 -12.33
C VAL A 98 16.27 -18.22 -12.92
N ASN A 99 17.25 -17.60 -13.57
CA ASN A 99 17.09 -16.28 -14.19
C ASN A 99 16.04 -16.32 -15.30
N ASP A 100 16.05 -17.34 -16.16
CA ASP A 100 15.05 -17.49 -17.21
C ASP A 100 13.64 -17.67 -16.64
N GLY A 101 13.45 -18.63 -15.72
CA GLY A 101 12.16 -18.86 -15.07
C GLY A 101 11.65 -17.67 -14.25
N PHE A 102 12.56 -16.89 -13.65
CA PHE A 102 12.28 -15.68 -12.90
C PHE A 102 11.89 -14.49 -13.80
N TYR A 103 12.77 -14.13 -14.73
CA TYR A 103 12.67 -12.91 -15.53
C TYR A 103 11.79 -13.11 -16.75
N ASN A 104 12.12 -14.07 -17.63
CA ASN A 104 11.34 -14.35 -18.83
C ASN A 104 10.03 -15.07 -18.47
N GLY A 105 10.08 -15.97 -17.49
CA GLY A 105 8.94 -16.73 -16.98
C GLY A 105 7.97 -15.88 -16.14
N LEU A 106 8.04 -15.96 -14.81
CA LEU A 106 6.99 -15.39 -13.95
C LEU A 106 6.85 -13.88 -14.13
N SER A 107 7.96 -13.14 -14.15
CA SER A 107 7.93 -11.68 -14.21
C SER A 107 7.32 -11.19 -15.53
N ASN A 108 7.86 -11.60 -16.68
CA ASN A 108 7.47 -11.05 -17.98
C ASN A 108 6.38 -11.84 -18.73
N SER A 109 6.17 -13.12 -18.41
CA SER A 109 5.13 -13.96 -19.02
C SER A 109 3.92 -14.20 -18.12
N THR A 110 3.95 -13.87 -16.82
CA THR A 110 2.78 -13.98 -15.93
C THR A 110 2.36 -12.64 -15.34
N ILE A 111 3.24 -11.99 -14.57
CA ILE A 111 2.91 -10.78 -13.80
C ILE A 111 2.70 -9.60 -14.75
N TRP A 112 3.65 -9.34 -15.66
CA TRP A 112 3.55 -8.25 -16.63
C TRP A 112 2.25 -8.25 -17.44
N PRO A 113 1.87 -9.34 -18.17
CA PRO A 113 0.62 -9.36 -18.92
C PRO A 113 -0.60 -9.15 -18.03
N LEU A 114 -0.65 -9.83 -16.88
CA LEU A 114 -1.83 -9.78 -16.03
C LEU A 114 -2.03 -8.40 -15.39
N PHE A 115 -0.96 -7.80 -14.89
CA PHE A 115 -1.02 -6.47 -14.26
C PHE A 115 -1.33 -5.37 -15.27
N HIS A 116 -1.04 -5.61 -16.55
CA HIS A 116 -1.43 -4.73 -17.66
C HIS A 116 -2.76 -5.12 -18.33
N TYR A 117 -3.56 -6.01 -17.72
CA TYR A 117 -4.90 -6.39 -18.20
C TYR A 117 -4.91 -7.17 -19.53
N PHE A 118 -3.85 -7.94 -19.78
CA PHE A 118 -3.74 -8.87 -20.91
C PHE A 118 -3.70 -10.34 -20.45
N PRO A 119 -4.77 -10.87 -19.82
CA PRO A 119 -4.78 -12.23 -19.28
C PRO A 119 -4.56 -13.30 -20.36
N SER A 120 -4.92 -13.03 -21.62
CA SER A 120 -4.69 -13.94 -22.75
C SER A 120 -3.21 -14.12 -23.09
N PHE A 121 -2.32 -13.26 -22.61
CA PHE A 121 -0.87 -13.39 -22.78
C PHE A 121 -0.18 -13.93 -21.53
N ALA A 122 -0.92 -14.23 -20.46
CA ALA A 122 -0.36 -14.74 -19.22
C ALA A 122 -0.16 -16.26 -19.29
N GLU A 123 1.05 -16.71 -18.98
CA GLU A 123 1.40 -18.12 -18.82
C GLU A 123 1.51 -18.48 -17.34
N PHE A 124 0.98 -19.64 -16.94
CA PHE A 124 1.01 -20.11 -15.55
C PHE A 124 1.78 -21.43 -15.46
N LYS A 125 3.09 -21.33 -15.20
CA LYS A 125 4.00 -22.47 -15.04
C LYS A 125 4.58 -22.51 -13.62
N GLU A 126 4.35 -23.60 -12.88
CA GLU A 126 4.88 -23.77 -11.52
C GLU A 126 6.42 -23.68 -11.42
N PRO A 127 7.22 -24.20 -12.38
CA PRO A 127 8.67 -24.00 -12.36
C PRO A 127 9.08 -22.51 -12.36
N ASN A 128 8.33 -21.65 -13.06
CA ASN A 128 8.60 -20.22 -13.08
C ASN A 128 8.32 -19.58 -11.71
N TRP A 129 7.28 -20.03 -11.01
CA TRP A 129 7.01 -19.60 -9.64
C TRP A 129 8.14 -20.01 -8.68
N GLN A 130 8.64 -21.24 -8.78
CA GLN A 130 9.77 -21.71 -7.98
C GLN A 130 11.05 -20.91 -8.25
N ALA A 131 11.37 -20.68 -9.53
CA ALA A 131 12.49 -19.83 -9.93
C ALA A 131 12.34 -18.40 -9.39
N TYR A 132 11.13 -17.85 -9.37
CA TYR A 132 10.87 -16.53 -8.82
C TYR A 132 11.08 -16.45 -7.30
N GLN A 133 10.65 -17.48 -6.57
CA GLN A 133 10.95 -17.61 -5.14
C GLN A 133 12.47 -17.74 -4.91
N GLN A 134 13.17 -18.58 -5.68
CA GLN A 134 14.60 -18.79 -5.55
C GLN A 134 15.40 -17.51 -5.84
N ALA A 135 15.06 -16.77 -6.90
CA ALA A 135 15.68 -15.49 -7.21
C ALA A 135 15.49 -14.48 -6.06
N ASN A 136 14.27 -14.32 -5.54
CA ASN A 136 14.01 -13.43 -4.40
C ASN A 136 14.77 -13.86 -3.13
N THR A 137 14.94 -15.16 -2.90
CA THR A 137 15.76 -15.70 -1.79
C THR A 137 17.24 -15.31 -1.94
N VAL A 138 17.82 -15.41 -3.14
CA VAL A 138 19.21 -14.99 -3.39
C VAL A 138 19.40 -13.50 -3.06
N PHE A 139 18.46 -12.66 -3.46
CA PHE A 139 18.46 -11.24 -3.08
C PHE A 139 18.37 -11.07 -1.56
N ALA A 140 17.43 -11.76 -0.90
CA ALA A 140 17.19 -11.64 0.53
C ALA A 140 18.41 -12.07 1.36
N ASP A 141 19.04 -13.19 1.00
CA ASP A 141 20.20 -13.73 1.70
C ASP A 141 21.40 -12.78 1.58
N ARG A 142 21.69 -12.26 0.38
CA ARG A 142 22.79 -11.32 0.20
C ARG A 142 22.55 -10.00 0.94
N LEU A 143 21.34 -9.46 0.88
CA LEU A 143 21.01 -8.21 1.57
C LEU A 143 21.09 -8.38 3.09
N ALA A 144 20.68 -9.52 3.63
CA ALA A 144 20.79 -9.81 5.06
C ALA A 144 22.25 -9.88 5.54
N GLU A 145 23.18 -10.37 4.71
CA GLU A 145 24.62 -10.35 5.03
C GLU A 145 25.19 -8.92 5.06
N LEU A 146 24.67 -8.03 4.21
CA LEU A 146 25.17 -6.64 4.07
C LEU A 146 24.51 -5.67 5.06
N TYR A 147 23.32 -6.02 5.53
CA TYR A 147 22.48 -5.17 6.37
C TYR A 147 23.16 -4.83 7.71
N GLN A 148 23.03 -3.57 8.09
CA GLN A 148 23.39 -3.03 9.41
C GLN A 148 22.18 -2.32 10.01
N PRO A 149 22.09 -2.21 11.35
CA PRO A 149 21.07 -1.41 12.00
C PRO A 149 21.00 0.01 11.39
N ASP A 150 19.77 0.51 11.25
CA ASP A 150 19.44 1.81 10.66
C ASP A 150 19.57 1.93 9.13
N ASP A 151 19.91 0.86 8.41
CA ASP A 151 19.85 0.86 6.95
C ASP A 151 18.42 0.99 6.42
N VAL A 152 18.28 1.70 5.30
CA VAL A 152 17.02 1.81 4.55
C VAL A 152 17.11 0.92 3.31
N LEU A 153 16.18 -0.04 3.19
CA LEU A 153 16.07 -0.96 2.07
C LEU A 153 14.90 -0.54 1.18
N TRP A 154 15.17 0.02 0.01
CA TRP A 154 14.16 0.46 -0.95
C TRP A 154 14.07 -0.49 -2.15
N VAL A 155 13.09 -1.40 -2.06
CA VAL A 155 12.82 -2.45 -3.05
C VAL A 155 11.97 -1.91 -4.20
N GLN A 156 12.38 -2.21 -5.43
CA GLN A 156 11.78 -1.72 -6.65
C GLN A 156 11.14 -2.85 -7.47
N ASP A 157 9.86 -2.65 -7.75
CA ASP A 157 9.10 -3.24 -8.85
C ASP A 157 8.70 -4.72 -8.74
N TYR A 158 7.89 -5.14 -9.71
CA TYR A 158 7.18 -6.42 -9.77
C TYR A 158 8.07 -7.68 -9.79
N HIS A 159 9.36 -7.52 -10.04
CA HIS A 159 10.32 -8.63 -9.98
C HIS A 159 10.59 -9.07 -8.54
N LEU A 160 10.47 -8.18 -7.57
CA LEU A 160 10.93 -8.39 -6.20
C LEU A 160 9.79 -8.29 -5.19
N MET A 161 8.58 -8.75 -5.56
CA MET A 161 7.40 -8.62 -4.71
C MET A 161 7.45 -9.52 -3.46
N LEU A 162 8.28 -10.57 -3.45
CA LEU A 162 8.44 -11.44 -2.27
C LEU A 162 9.52 -10.93 -1.31
N LEU A 163 10.47 -10.16 -1.85
CA LEU A 163 11.65 -9.73 -1.15
C LEU A 163 11.37 -8.99 0.17
N PRO A 164 10.38 -8.07 0.29
CA PRO A 164 10.16 -7.34 1.53
C PRO A 164 9.85 -8.27 2.72
N ALA A 165 9.04 -9.32 2.53
CA ALA A 165 8.75 -10.28 3.60
C ALA A 165 9.97 -11.13 3.95
N MET A 166 10.70 -11.60 2.93
CA MET A 166 11.94 -12.38 3.14
C MET A 166 13.01 -11.58 3.88
N LEU A 167 13.11 -10.28 3.61
CA LEU A 167 13.99 -9.36 4.34
C LEU A 167 13.51 -9.12 5.77
N ARG A 168 12.20 -8.91 5.97
CA ARG A 168 11.63 -8.71 7.31
C ARG A 168 11.85 -9.92 8.22
N GLU A 169 11.81 -11.14 7.67
CA GLU A 169 12.11 -12.37 8.42
C GLU A 169 13.57 -12.44 8.89
N ARG A 170 14.52 -12.00 8.05
CA ARG A 170 15.97 -12.04 8.33
C ARG A 170 16.45 -10.82 9.12
N CYS A 171 15.82 -9.67 8.91
CA CYS A 171 16.17 -8.37 9.47
C CYS A 171 14.90 -7.71 10.05
N PRO A 172 14.42 -8.16 11.23
CA PRO A 172 13.14 -7.71 11.81
C PRO A 172 13.03 -6.21 12.03
N GLU A 173 14.15 -5.52 12.25
CA GLU A 173 14.18 -4.08 12.53
C GLU A 173 14.35 -3.19 11.28
N ALA A 174 14.66 -3.78 10.11
CA ALA A 174 14.98 -3.02 8.90
C ALA A 174 13.90 -1.98 8.54
N THR A 175 14.30 -0.85 7.96
CA THR A 175 13.34 0.09 7.37
C THR A 175 13.16 -0.28 5.90
N ILE A 176 11.98 -0.79 5.53
CA ILE A 176 11.75 -1.39 4.21
C ILE A 176 10.69 -0.60 3.44
N GLY A 177 11.05 -0.01 2.31
CA GLY A 177 10.12 0.55 1.35
C GLY A 177 9.97 -0.36 0.13
N PHE A 178 8.75 -0.53 -0.38
CA PHE A 178 8.49 -1.20 -1.65
C PHE A 178 7.74 -0.26 -2.59
N PHE A 179 8.17 -0.16 -3.85
CA PHE A 179 7.48 0.66 -4.85
C PHE A 179 7.19 -0.15 -6.13
N LEU A 180 5.92 -0.18 -6.58
CA LEU A 180 5.51 -0.86 -7.81
C LEU A 180 5.41 0.13 -8.97
N HIS A 181 6.21 -0.08 -10.04
CA HIS A 181 6.26 0.84 -11.20
C HIS A 181 5.26 0.50 -12.31
N ILE A 182 4.70 -0.70 -12.25
CA ILE A 182 3.62 -1.14 -13.15
C ILE A 182 2.26 -0.92 -12.49
N PRO A 183 1.14 -0.96 -13.25
CA PRO A 183 -0.19 -0.91 -12.65
C PRO A 183 -0.38 -2.07 -11.65
N PHE A 184 -1.14 -1.82 -10.58
CA PHE A 184 -1.72 -2.91 -9.81
C PHE A 184 -3.14 -3.19 -10.34
N PRO A 185 -3.47 -4.42 -10.78
CA PRO A 185 -4.74 -4.70 -11.43
C PRO A 185 -5.88 -4.80 -10.41
N SER A 186 -7.11 -4.59 -10.87
CA SER A 186 -8.31 -4.81 -10.07
C SER A 186 -8.38 -6.26 -9.57
N PHE A 187 -9.08 -6.48 -8.46
CA PHE A 187 -9.21 -7.81 -7.84
C PHE A 187 -9.67 -8.89 -8.84
N GLU A 188 -10.56 -8.55 -9.77
CA GLU A 188 -11.10 -9.49 -10.78
C GLU A 188 -10.04 -10.04 -11.73
N VAL A 189 -9.03 -9.22 -12.07
CA VAL A 189 -7.89 -9.64 -12.89
C VAL A 189 -6.82 -10.28 -12.00
N TYR A 190 -6.54 -9.69 -10.84
CA TYR A 190 -5.54 -10.21 -9.89
C TYR A 190 -5.85 -11.65 -9.45
N ARG A 191 -7.12 -11.97 -9.19
CA ARG A 191 -7.55 -13.30 -8.72
C ARG A 191 -7.34 -14.43 -9.74
N MET A 192 -7.01 -14.11 -10.99
CA MET A 192 -6.68 -15.10 -12.02
C MET A 192 -5.33 -15.80 -11.75
N LEU A 193 -4.46 -15.19 -10.94
CA LEU A 193 -3.27 -15.86 -10.43
C LEU A 193 -3.66 -17.10 -9.61
N PRO A 194 -2.88 -18.21 -9.68
CA PRO A 194 -3.02 -19.34 -8.80
C PRO A 194 -3.02 -18.92 -7.32
N ASN A 195 -3.85 -19.58 -6.50
CA ASN A 195 -4.11 -19.17 -5.11
C ASN A 195 -2.81 -18.95 -4.30
N ARG A 196 -1.87 -19.89 -4.39
CA ARG A 196 -0.58 -19.80 -3.69
C ARG A 196 0.24 -18.60 -4.13
N TRP A 197 0.22 -18.26 -5.41
CA TRP A 197 1.05 -17.19 -5.96
C TRP A 197 0.48 -15.83 -5.58
N ARG A 198 -0.84 -15.64 -5.72
CA ARG A 198 -1.48 -14.36 -5.35
C ARG A 198 -1.38 -14.07 -3.85
N GLU A 199 -1.55 -15.07 -3.00
CA GLU A 199 -1.39 -14.88 -1.56
C GLU A 199 0.09 -14.59 -1.23
N GLY A 200 1.01 -15.35 -1.81
CA GLY A 200 2.45 -15.14 -1.61
C GLY A 200 2.94 -13.76 -2.06
N LEU A 201 2.46 -13.25 -3.20
CA LEU A 201 2.82 -11.91 -3.70
C LEU A 201 2.30 -10.80 -2.78
N LEU A 202 1.04 -10.89 -2.31
CA LEU A 202 0.50 -9.91 -1.37
C LEU A 202 1.23 -9.94 -0.02
N GLN A 203 1.45 -11.13 0.53
CA GLN A 203 2.19 -11.31 1.79
C GLN A 203 3.64 -10.81 1.66
N GLY A 204 4.27 -11.11 0.52
CA GLY A 204 5.58 -10.62 0.14
C GLY A 204 5.69 -9.10 0.25
N MET A 205 4.78 -8.38 -0.41
CA MET A 205 4.74 -6.91 -0.38
C MET A 205 4.44 -6.37 1.02
N LEU A 206 3.53 -7.03 1.76
CA LEU A 206 3.19 -6.66 3.14
C LEU A 206 4.37 -6.79 4.12
N GLY A 207 5.51 -7.34 3.71
CA GLY A 207 6.77 -7.25 4.47
C GLY A 207 7.37 -5.84 4.57
N ALA A 208 7.01 -4.93 3.66
CA ALA A 208 7.47 -3.54 3.65
C ALA A 208 6.75 -2.67 4.69
N ASP A 209 7.38 -1.62 5.19
CA ASP A 209 6.78 -0.62 6.09
C ASP A 209 5.91 0.39 5.33
N LEU A 210 6.33 0.70 4.10
CA LEU A 210 5.59 1.50 3.13
C LEU A 210 5.54 0.77 1.77
N ILE A 211 4.34 0.68 1.20
CA ILE A 211 4.09 0.23 -0.17
C ILE A 211 3.60 1.43 -0.98
N GLY A 212 4.33 1.78 -2.04
CA GLY A 212 4.01 2.87 -2.94
C GLY A 212 3.51 2.41 -4.31
N PHE A 213 2.55 3.14 -4.87
CA PHE A 213 2.04 2.98 -6.22
C PHE A 213 1.98 4.32 -6.96
N HIS A 214 1.78 4.31 -8.27
CA HIS A 214 1.67 5.55 -9.05
C HIS A 214 0.35 6.31 -8.86
N THR A 215 -0.77 5.61 -8.70
CA THR A 215 -2.11 6.23 -8.72
C THR A 215 -2.97 5.72 -7.56
N ASN A 216 -4.00 6.48 -7.22
CA ASN A 216 -4.95 6.10 -6.18
C ASN A 216 -5.73 4.81 -6.55
N ASP A 217 -6.00 4.58 -7.83
CA ASP A 217 -6.70 3.36 -8.27
C ASP A 217 -5.88 2.11 -7.94
N TYR A 218 -4.56 2.15 -8.14
CA TYR A 218 -3.68 1.03 -7.83
C TYR A 218 -3.62 0.75 -6.32
N VAL A 219 -3.61 1.80 -5.50
CA VAL A 219 -3.74 1.69 -4.02
C VAL A 219 -5.04 0.96 -3.66
N GLN A 220 -6.17 1.42 -4.19
CA GLN A 220 -7.48 0.83 -3.90
C GLN A 220 -7.59 -0.62 -4.37
N HIS A 221 -7.03 -0.93 -5.54
CA HIS A 221 -7.01 -2.29 -6.08
C HIS A 221 -6.17 -3.23 -5.22
N PHE A 222 -5.02 -2.77 -4.71
CA PHE A 222 -4.19 -3.52 -3.78
C PHE A 222 -4.92 -3.75 -2.45
N GLU A 223 -5.44 -2.69 -1.82
CA GLU A 223 -6.18 -2.80 -0.55
C GLU A 223 -7.39 -3.73 -0.67
N LYS A 224 -8.12 -3.67 -1.80
CA LYS A 224 -9.25 -4.57 -2.06
C LYS A 224 -8.79 -6.02 -2.21
N SER A 225 -7.66 -6.26 -2.87
CA SER A 225 -7.10 -7.59 -3.04
C SER A 225 -6.62 -8.18 -1.72
N VAL A 226 -5.95 -7.38 -0.87
CA VAL A 226 -5.57 -7.76 0.50
C VAL A 226 -6.80 -8.09 1.35
N GLN A 227 -7.83 -7.24 1.32
CA GLN A 227 -9.07 -7.48 2.08
C GLN A 227 -9.76 -8.77 1.64
N ARG A 228 -9.88 -9.01 0.32
CA ARG A 228 -10.63 -10.14 -0.23
C ARG A 228 -9.90 -11.47 -0.12
N LEU A 229 -8.56 -11.48 -0.21
CA LEU A 229 -7.75 -12.71 -0.22
C LEU A 229 -7.18 -13.04 1.15
N LEU A 230 -6.71 -12.05 1.90
CA LEU A 230 -6.06 -12.27 3.20
C LEU A 230 -7.00 -11.97 4.38
N GLY A 231 -8.18 -11.40 4.13
CA GLY A 231 -9.13 -11.02 5.17
C GLY A 231 -8.67 -9.83 6.03
N ILE A 232 -7.64 -9.10 5.58
CA ILE A 232 -7.01 -8.02 6.34
C ILE A 232 -7.64 -6.68 5.95
N GLU A 233 -8.18 -5.95 6.92
CA GLU A 233 -8.76 -4.63 6.67
C GLU A 233 -7.68 -3.55 6.50
N SER A 234 -7.92 -2.62 5.57
CA SER A 234 -7.21 -1.35 5.52
C SER A 234 -8.06 -0.25 6.17
N LYS A 235 -7.43 0.61 6.96
CA LYS A 235 -8.05 1.82 7.55
C LYS A 235 -7.10 2.99 7.36
N LEU A 236 -7.60 4.08 6.78
CA LEU A 236 -6.83 5.31 6.56
C LEU A 236 -5.47 5.06 5.87
N ARG A 237 -5.44 4.23 4.80
CA ARG A 237 -4.21 3.83 4.09
C ARG A 237 -3.23 2.95 4.90
N PHE A 238 -3.70 2.36 6.01
CA PHE A 238 -2.93 1.37 6.76
C PHE A 238 -3.59 0.00 6.74
N VAL A 239 -2.89 -0.96 6.16
CA VAL A 239 -3.23 -2.39 6.25
C VAL A 239 -2.81 -2.90 7.63
N GLN A 240 -3.77 -3.45 8.37
CA GLN A 240 -3.59 -3.86 9.77
C GLN A 240 -3.06 -5.31 9.87
N ILE A 241 -1.74 -5.52 9.79
CA ILE A 241 -1.17 -6.85 10.07
C ILE A 241 -0.85 -7.00 11.57
N PRO A 242 -0.92 -8.22 12.16
CA PRO A 242 -0.98 -8.42 13.62
C PRO A 242 0.17 -7.83 14.44
N ASN A 243 1.33 -7.52 13.87
CA ASN A 243 2.44 -6.99 14.67
C ASN A 243 2.89 -5.60 14.22
N ARG A 244 2.25 -5.03 13.19
CA ARG A 244 2.76 -3.83 12.49
C ARG A 244 1.70 -3.25 11.54
N PRO A 245 1.29 -1.98 11.61
CA PRO A 245 0.50 -1.40 10.53
C PRO A 245 1.40 -1.13 9.30
N VAL A 246 0.99 -1.56 8.10
CA VAL A 246 1.72 -1.29 6.85
C VAL A 246 1.06 -0.14 6.11
N ARG A 247 1.82 0.92 5.79
CA ARG A 247 1.29 2.05 5.04
C ARG A 247 1.24 1.72 3.55
N VAL A 248 0.14 2.10 2.89
CA VAL A 248 -0.04 1.96 1.45
C VAL A 248 -0.42 3.30 0.86
N ASP A 249 0.40 3.85 -0.03
CA ASP A 249 0.19 5.21 -0.53
C ASP A 249 0.54 5.37 -2.01
N LEU A 250 0.25 6.55 -2.56
CA LEU A 250 0.52 6.89 -3.95
C LEU A 250 1.63 7.93 -4.08
N PHE A 251 2.57 7.70 -5.00
CA PHE A 251 3.66 8.59 -5.36
C PHE A 251 3.86 8.52 -6.89
N PRO A 252 3.35 9.50 -7.66
CA PRO A 252 3.47 9.46 -9.11
C PRO A 252 4.92 9.76 -9.52
N ILE A 253 5.63 8.75 -10.06
CA ILE A 253 7.01 8.97 -10.49
C ILE A 253 7.07 10.03 -11.59
N SER A 254 8.13 10.83 -11.56
CA SER A 254 8.34 11.92 -12.50
C SER A 254 9.74 11.85 -13.10
N ILE A 255 10.14 12.90 -13.80
CA ILE A 255 11.43 13.01 -14.50
C ILE A 255 12.29 14.11 -13.86
N ASP A 256 13.55 14.19 -14.28
CA ASP A 256 14.37 15.37 -14.06
C ASP A 256 13.90 16.49 -15.01
N TYR A 257 13.04 17.37 -14.51
CA TYR A 257 12.44 18.43 -15.31
C TYR A 257 13.51 19.37 -15.91
N ASP A 258 14.49 19.78 -15.10
CA ASP A 258 15.50 20.76 -15.51
C ASP A 258 16.43 20.19 -16.59
N ARG A 259 16.80 18.90 -16.49
CA ARG A 259 17.58 18.22 -17.53
C ARG A 259 16.88 18.22 -18.88
N PHE A 260 15.58 17.90 -18.93
CA PHE A 260 14.83 17.91 -20.19
C PHE A 260 14.53 19.34 -20.66
N ASN A 261 14.21 20.27 -19.77
CA ASN A 261 13.92 21.66 -20.16
C ASN A 261 15.15 22.40 -20.70
N SER A 262 16.31 22.20 -20.08
CA SER A 262 17.58 22.77 -20.55
C SER A 262 18.09 22.14 -21.85
N SER A 263 17.66 20.91 -22.15
CA SER A 263 18.04 20.21 -23.39
C SER A 263 17.67 20.99 -24.66
N TYR A 264 16.63 21.81 -24.61
CA TYR A 264 16.15 22.64 -25.73
C TYR A 264 17.24 23.52 -26.36
N ARG A 265 18.25 23.91 -25.57
CA ARG A 265 19.34 24.81 -25.98
C ARG A 265 20.67 24.09 -26.21
N LEU A 266 20.74 22.78 -26.00
CA LEU A 266 21.99 22.04 -26.19
C LEU A 266 22.39 22.08 -27.67
N PRO A 267 23.67 22.38 -28.00
CA PRO A 267 24.10 22.50 -29.39
C PRO A 267 23.78 21.28 -30.26
N GLY A 268 23.97 20.07 -29.72
CA GLY A 268 23.63 18.82 -30.42
C GLY A 268 22.13 18.68 -30.70
N VAL A 269 21.28 19.03 -29.72
CA VAL A 269 19.81 19.02 -29.86
C VAL A 269 19.36 20.05 -30.89
N VAL A 270 19.91 21.27 -30.84
CA VAL A 270 19.58 22.33 -31.80
C VAL A 270 19.98 21.92 -33.21
N ALA A 271 21.20 21.43 -33.42
CA ALA A 271 21.67 21.00 -34.74
C ALA A 271 20.79 19.90 -35.34
N GLU A 272 20.45 18.88 -34.54
CA GLU A 272 19.60 17.77 -34.99
C GLU A 272 18.15 18.23 -35.24
N ARG A 273 17.60 19.11 -34.40
CA ARG A 273 16.26 19.70 -34.60
C ARG A 273 16.18 20.47 -35.92
N GLU A 274 17.16 21.33 -36.21
CA GLU A 274 17.19 22.08 -37.47
C GLU A 274 17.34 21.14 -38.67
N ALA A 275 18.12 20.06 -38.55
CA ALA A 275 18.23 19.05 -39.59
C ALA A 275 16.88 18.34 -39.85
N ILE A 276 16.13 18.00 -38.79
CA ILE A 276 14.78 17.44 -38.90
C ILE A 276 13.85 18.43 -39.62
N HIS A 277 13.85 19.71 -39.22
CA HIS A 277 13.01 20.74 -39.85
C HIS A 277 13.32 20.95 -41.34
N GLN A 278 14.61 20.92 -41.71
CA GLN A 278 15.02 20.99 -43.13
C GLN A 278 14.52 19.79 -43.94
N GLN A 279 14.55 18.58 -43.37
CA GLN A 279 14.05 17.37 -44.02
C GLN A 279 12.53 17.37 -44.18
N LEU A 280 11.80 17.96 -43.24
CA LEU A 280 10.33 18.05 -43.28
C LEU A 280 9.81 19.03 -44.34
N GLN A 281 10.63 19.96 -44.83
CA GLN A 281 10.25 20.95 -45.85
C GLN A 281 8.95 21.72 -45.52
N GLY A 282 8.73 22.00 -44.23
CA GLY A 282 7.52 22.69 -43.74
C GLY A 282 6.34 21.77 -43.39
N ASN A 283 6.48 20.45 -43.53
CA ASN A 283 5.49 19.48 -43.08
C ASN A 283 5.39 19.44 -41.55
N LYS A 284 4.19 19.15 -41.06
CA LYS A 284 3.92 18.85 -39.66
C LYS A 284 4.54 17.52 -39.26
N LEU A 285 5.07 17.43 -38.05
CA LEU A 285 5.69 16.21 -37.52
C LEU A 285 4.89 15.64 -36.35
N LEU A 286 4.43 14.41 -36.50
CA LEU A 286 4.00 13.54 -35.40
C LEU A 286 5.21 12.73 -34.94
N PHE A 287 5.35 12.59 -33.63
CA PHE A 287 6.40 11.77 -33.04
C PHE A 287 5.84 10.82 -31.99
N SER A 288 6.35 9.59 -31.98
CA SER A 288 6.12 8.64 -30.90
C SER A 288 7.35 7.79 -30.69
N VAL A 289 7.63 7.47 -29.43
CA VAL A 289 8.76 6.63 -29.02
C VAL A 289 8.29 5.68 -27.94
N ASP A 290 8.50 4.38 -28.16
CA ASP A 290 8.11 3.35 -27.21
C ASP A 290 9.07 2.17 -27.29
N ARG A 291 9.12 1.37 -26.23
CA ARG A 291 9.71 0.02 -26.33
C ARG A 291 8.78 -0.88 -27.15
N LEU A 292 9.33 -1.89 -27.82
CA LEU A 292 8.54 -2.98 -28.39
C LEU A 292 7.84 -3.72 -27.26
N ASP A 293 6.58 -3.37 -27.01
CA ASP A 293 5.74 -3.95 -25.96
C ASP A 293 4.27 -3.76 -26.33
N TYR A 294 3.45 -4.78 -26.07
CA TYR A 294 2.03 -4.77 -26.43
C TYR A 294 1.19 -3.78 -25.62
N THR A 295 1.68 -3.43 -24.44
CA THR A 295 1.05 -2.41 -23.59
C THR A 295 1.03 -1.03 -24.24
N LYS A 296 1.92 -0.78 -25.21
CA LYS A 296 2.11 0.54 -25.86
C LYS A 296 1.12 0.85 -26.97
N GLY A 297 0.25 -0.10 -27.34
CA GLY A 297 -0.84 0.15 -28.26
C GLY A 297 -0.40 0.57 -29.67
N VAL A 298 0.79 0.14 -30.11
CA VAL A 298 1.37 0.55 -31.40
C VAL A 298 0.44 0.23 -32.58
N LEU A 299 -0.18 -0.95 -32.59
CA LEU A 299 -1.14 -1.31 -33.64
C LEU A 299 -2.36 -0.38 -33.66
N ASN A 300 -2.90 -0.04 -32.49
CA ASN A 300 -4.02 0.88 -32.38
C ASN A 300 -3.64 2.29 -32.87
N ARG A 301 -2.42 2.72 -32.56
CA ARG A 301 -1.85 3.98 -33.05
C ARG A 301 -1.79 4.04 -34.57
N LEU A 302 -1.30 2.97 -35.18
CA LEU A 302 -1.24 2.83 -36.64
C LEU A 302 -2.65 2.88 -37.25
N GLN A 303 -3.62 2.22 -36.64
CA GLN A 303 -5.02 2.24 -37.09
C GLN A 303 -5.67 3.62 -36.95
N GLY A 304 -5.40 4.34 -35.86
CA GLY A 304 -5.88 5.71 -35.67
C GLY A 304 -5.26 6.69 -36.66
N TYR A 305 -3.95 6.59 -36.89
CA TYR A 305 -3.26 7.41 -37.89
C TYR A 305 -3.71 7.11 -39.32
N GLU A 306 -3.90 5.83 -39.67
CA GLU A 306 -4.51 5.47 -40.95
C GLU A 306 -5.91 6.08 -41.07
N LYS A 307 -6.73 6.00 -40.01
CA LYS A 307 -8.08 6.56 -40.03
C LYS A 307 -8.08 8.08 -40.22
N PHE A 308 -7.11 8.77 -39.61
CA PHE A 308 -6.87 10.19 -39.83
C PHE A 308 -6.53 10.48 -41.30
N LEU A 309 -5.60 9.73 -41.91
CA LEU A 309 -5.26 9.91 -43.33
C LEU A 309 -6.43 9.63 -44.28
N GLU A 310 -7.32 8.70 -43.94
CA GLU A 310 -8.55 8.44 -44.71
C GLU A 310 -9.52 9.62 -44.67
N ASN A 311 -9.72 10.18 -43.46
CA ASN A 311 -10.72 11.21 -43.21
C ASN A 311 -10.24 12.60 -43.66
N HIS A 312 -8.92 12.81 -43.71
CA HIS A 312 -8.33 14.11 -43.98
C HIS A 312 -7.29 14.09 -45.14
N PRO A 313 -7.72 13.88 -46.39
CA PRO A 313 -6.84 13.94 -47.56
C PRO A 313 -6.08 15.26 -47.71
N GLU A 314 -6.59 16.36 -47.14
CA GLU A 314 -5.95 17.67 -47.15
C GLU A 314 -4.59 17.71 -46.42
N TRP A 315 -4.32 16.75 -45.54
CA TRP A 315 -3.04 16.59 -44.85
C TRP A 315 -2.02 15.75 -45.63
N HIS A 316 -2.42 15.11 -46.73
CA HIS A 316 -1.50 14.31 -47.54
C HIS A 316 -0.38 15.20 -48.10
N GLY A 317 0.86 14.74 -47.97
CA GLY A 317 2.05 15.51 -48.36
C GLY A 317 2.43 16.65 -47.42
N LYS A 318 1.66 16.92 -46.35
CA LYS A 318 1.88 18.02 -45.39
C LYS A 318 2.21 17.54 -43.98
N ILE A 319 2.26 16.22 -43.77
CA ILE A 319 2.47 15.62 -42.46
C ILE A 319 3.40 14.40 -42.58
N ASN A 320 4.28 14.23 -41.60
CA ASN A 320 5.10 13.04 -41.46
C ASN A 320 4.92 12.49 -40.04
N PHE A 321 4.73 11.19 -39.93
CA PHE A 321 4.72 10.52 -38.64
C PHE A 321 6.01 9.71 -38.47
N VAL A 322 6.84 10.08 -37.50
CA VAL A 322 8.03 9.32 -37.09
C VAL A 322 7.70 8.48 -35.86
N MET A 323 7.82 7.16 -36.01
CA MET A 323 7.61 6.20 -34.94
C MET A 323 8.89 5.43 -34.65
N VAL A 324 9.41 5.60 -33.46
CA VAL A 324 10.62 4.91 -32.98
C VAL A 324 10.23 3.81 -32.02
N VAL A 325 10.63 2.58 -32.33
CA VAL A 325 10.40 1.41 -31.48
C VAL A 325 11.74 0.89 -30.99
N VAL A 326 11.96 0.97 -29.68
CA VAL A 326 13.19 0.51 -29.03
C VAL A 326 13.12 -1.01 -28.83
N PRO A 327 14.14 -1.78 -29.28
CA PRO A 327 14.19 -3.23 -29.07
C PRO A 327 14.07 -3.61 -27.58
N SER A 328 13.26 -4.63 -27.27
CA SER A 328 13.04 -5.11 -25.89
C SER A 328 12.57 -6.56 -25.90
N ARG A 329 13.07 -7.38 -24.95
CA ARG A 329 12.62 -8.76 -24.67
C ARG A 329 12.52 -9.66 -25.93
N SER A 330 13.53 -9.62 -26.79
CA SER A 330 13.54 -10.33 -28.08
C SER A 330 13.48 -11.86 -27.98
N GLU A 331 13.80 -12.44 -26.83
CA GLU A 331 13.75 -13.88 -26.57
C GLU A 331 12.31 -14.42 -26.38
N ILE A 332 11.35 -13.54 -26.09
CA ILE A 332 9.96 -13.93 -25.87
C ILE A 332 9.21 -13.94 -27.21
N THR A 333 8.72 -15.11 -27.65
CA THR A 333 8.08 -15.32 -28.96
C THR A 333 6.98 -14.30 -29.29
N SER A 334 6.14 -13.95 -28.30
CA SER A 334 5.02 -13.03 -28.50
C SER A 334 5.44 -11.59 -28.84
N TYR A 335 6.69 -11.20 -28.62
CA TYR A 335 7.24 -9.91 -29.04
C TYR A 335 7.68 -9.95 -30.51
N GLY A 336 8.24 -11.07 -30.97
CA GLY A 336 8.63 -11.29 -32.37
C GLY A 336 7.42 -11.24 -33.32
N GLU A 337 6.34 -11.95 -32.97
CA GLU A 337 5.08 -11.94 -33.74
C GLU A 337 4.50 -10.52 -33.86
N ARG A 338 4.56 -9.73 -32.78
CA ARG A 338 4.08 -8.34 -32.79
C ARG A 338 4.91 -7.43 -33.65
N LYS A 339 6.24 -7.58 -33.62
CA LYS A 339 7.13 -6.81 -34.50
C LYS A 339 6.74 -7.03 -35.95
N GLN A 340 6.51 -8.29 -36.34
CA GLN A 340 6.03 -8.62 -37.69
C GLN A 340 4.70 -7.94 -38.00
N MET A 341 3.69 -8.04 -37.12
CA MET A 341 2.38 -7.39 -37.32
C MET A 341 2.50 -5.86 -37.46
N ILE A 342 3.38 -5.23 -36.69
CA ILE A 342 3.65 -3.79 -36.76
C ILE A 342 4.26 -3.43 -38.11
N GLU A 343 5.30 -4.16 -38.54
CA GLU A 343 6.00 -3.93 -39.81
C GLU A 343 5.09 -4.15 -41.03
N GLU A 344 4.23 -5.17 -41.00
CA GLU A 344 3.21 -5.41 -42.03
C GLU A 344 2.20 -4.25 -42.13
N ASN A 345 1.71 -3.74 -40.98
CA ASN A 345 0.78 -2.61 -40.98
C ASN A 345 1.42 -1.31 -41.46
N ILE A 346 2.68 -1.07 -41.08
CA ILE A 346 3.46 0.07 -41.59
C ILE A 346 3.60 -0.02 -43.12
N GLY A 347 3.99 -1.19 -43.63
CA GLY A 347 4.12 -1.45 -45.07
C GLY A 347 2.81 -1.23 -45.81
N ARG A 348 1.69 -1.70 -45.24
CA ARG A 348 0.35 -1.51 -45.80
C ARG A 348 -0.07 -0.04 -45.85
N ILE A 349 0.13 0.72 -44.77
CA ILE A 349 -0.22 2.15 -44.70
C ILE A 349 0.63 2.94 -45.70
N ASN A 350 1.95 2.76 -45.70
CA ASN A 350 2.83 3.42 -46.64
C ASN A 350 2.51 3.03 -48.09
N GLY A 351 2.24 1.76 -48.38
CA GLY A 351 1.85 1.31 -49.72
C GLY A 351 0.54 1.92 -50.23
N ARG A 352 -0.36 2.35 -49.33
CA ARG A 352 -1.64 2.96 -49.67
C ARG A 352 -1.56 4.48 -49.87
N PHE A 353 -0.79 5.18 -49.05
CA PHE A 353 -0.80 6.65 -49.00
C PHE A 353 0.49 7.32 -49.49
N ALA A 354 1.62 6.61 -49.51
CA ALA A 354 2.89 7.22 -49.94
C ALA A 354 2.86 7.60 -51.42
N THR A 355 3.62 8.63 -51.74
CA THR A 355 3.91 9.04 -53.13
C THR A 355 5.41 9.06 -53.35
N VAL A 356 5.86 9.31 -54.58
CA VAL A 356 7.30 9.39 -54.91
C VAL A 356 8.04 10.41 -54.04
N SER A 357 7.37 11.50 -53.64
CA SER A 357 7.96 12.59 -52.88
C SER A 357 7.51 12.65 -51.41
N TRP A 358 6.68 11.72 -50.94
CA TRP A 358 6.12 11.78 -49.59
C TRP A 358 5.94 10.40 -48.98
N GLN A 359 6.53 10.22 -47.79
CA GLN A 359 6.34 9.05 -46.95
C GLN A 359 5.55 9.44 -45.69
N PRO A 360 4.30 8.96 -45.51
CA PRO A 360 3.45 9.35 -44.40
C PRO A 360 3.94 8.82 -43.06
N LEU A 361 4.61 7.66 -43.05
CA LEU A 361 5.04 6.97 -41.83
C LEU A 361 6.48 6.49 -41.95
N VAL A 362 7.36 7.00 -41.08
CA VAL A 362 8.76 6.60 -40.94
C VAL A 362 8.90 5.78 -39.67
N TYR A 363 9.33 4.53 -39.82
CA TYR A 363 9.54 3.59 -38.72
C TYR A 363 11.03 3.37 -38.49
N GLN A 364 11.47 3.44 -37.23
CA GLN A 364 12.84 3.15 -36.84
C GLN A 364 12.85 2.13 -35.69
N TYR A 365 13.55 1.00 -35.89
CA TYR A 365 13.73 -0.03 -34.87
C TYR A 365 15.13 0.07 -34.25
N ARG A 366 15.32 1.03 -33.35
CA ARG A 366 16.61 1.33 -32.71
C ARG A 366 16.43 2.16 -31.43
N SER A 367 17.47 2.22 -30.62
CA SER A 367 17.57 3.19 -29.52
C SER A 367 17.99 4.56 -30.05
N LEU A 368 17.54 5.63 -29.39
CA LEU A 368 17.99 6.99 -29.63
C LEU A 368 18.93 7.43 -28.50
N SER A 369 19.92 8.26 -28.82
CA SER A 369 20.66 9.00 -27.79
C SER A 369 19.75 10.03 -27.12
N PHE A 370 20.16 10.53 -25.96
CA PHE A 370 19.43 11.59 -25.25
C PHE A 370 19.24 12.84 -26.13
N GLU A 371 20.27 13.26 -26.86
CA GLU A 371 20.19 14.42 -27.74
C GLU A 371 19.24 14.19 -28.93
N GLN A 372 19.30 13.01 -29.55
CA GLN A 372 18.39 12.65 -30.64
C GLN A 372 16.93 12.62 -30.18
N LEU A 373 16.67 12.04 -29.00
CA LEU A 373 15.35 11.99 -28.41
C LEU A 373 14.79 13.41 -28.14
N CYS A 374 15.59 14.26 -27.50
CA CYS A 374 15.20 15.64 -27.24
C CYS A 374 15.03 16.46 -28.53
N ALA A 375 15.83 16.18 -29.56
CA ALA A 375 15.67 16.82 -30.87
C ALA A 375 14.31 16.47 -31.49
N TYR A 376 13.87 15.20 -31.45
CA TYR A 376 12.54 14.84 -31.90
C TYR A 376 11.43 15.47 -31.05
N TYR A 377 11.54 15.47 -29.72
CA TYR A 377 10.55 16.13 -28.84
C TYR A 377 10.40 17.62 -29.13
N THR A 378 11.50 18.30 -29.39
CA THR A 378 11.51 19.75 -29.66
C THR A 378 11.24 20.10 -31.13
N ALA A 379 11.39 19.14 -32.04
CA ALA A 379 11.07 19.30 -33.46
C ALA A 379 9.59 19.04 -33.77
N CYS A 380 8.93 18.12 -33.04
CA CYS A 380 7.59 17.66 -33.41
C CYS A 380 6.49 18.67 -33.06
N ASP A 381 5.40 18.63 -33.83
CA ASP A 381 4.18 19.39 -33.55
C ASP A 381 3.25 18.61 -32.62
N VAL A 382 3.26 17.27 -32.71
CA VAL A 382 2.38 16.40 -31.93
C VAL A 382 3.16 15.21 -31.39
N ALA A 383 3.12 15.00 -30.07
CA ALA A 383 3.55 13.77 -29.43
C ALA A 383 2.35 12.82 -29.26
N LEU A 384 2.43 11.63 -29.84
CA LEU A 384 1.35 10.65 -29.88
C LEU A 384 1.65 9.45 -28.97
N ILE A 385 1.19 9.53 -27.72
CA ILE A 385 1.52 8.56 -26.65
C ILE A 385 0.26 7.78 -26.26
N THR A 386 0.09 6.60 -26.87
CA THR A 386 -1.20 5.89 -26.88
C THR A 386 -1.15 4.47 -26.28
N PRO A 387 -0.56 4.25 -25.08
CA PRO A 387 -0.55 2.92 -24.49
C PRO A 387 -1.97 2.42 -24.17
N ILE A 388 -2.21 1.11 -24.30
CA ILE A 388 -3.45 0.45 -23.86
C ILE A 388 -3.48 0.31 -22.34
N ARG A 389 -2.31 0.22 -21.70
CA ARG A 389 -2.16 0.30 -20.24
C ARG A 389 -0.74 0.69 -19.92
N ASP A 390 -0.53 1.62 -19.00
CA ASP A 390 0.81 2.02 -18.58
C ASP A 390 0.79 2.47 -17.12
N GLY A 391 1.79 2.07 -16.33
CA GLY A 391 1.87 2.44 -14.91
C GLY A 391 1.99 3.95 -14.70
N MET A 392 2.76 4.62 -15.57
CA MET A 392 2.91 6.08 -15.56
C MET A 392 3.04 6.64 -16.98
N ASN A 393 4.06 6.19 -17.74
CA ASN A 393 4.52 6.76 -19.00
C ASN A 393 5.33 8.07 -18.86
N LEU A 394 6.64 7.93 -18.68
CA LEU A 394 7.55 9.07 -18.55
C LEU A 394 7.78 9.82 -19.87
N VAL A 395 7.69 9.15 -21.02
CA VAL A 395 7.83 9.78 -22.36
C VAL A 395 6.90 10.98 -22.53
N ALA A 396 5.67 10.90 -22.01
CA ALA A 396 4.74 12.02 -22.01
C ALA A 396 5.28 13.23 -21.21
N LYS A 397 5.86 12.98 -20.02
CA LYS A 397 6.45 14.03 -19.17
C LYS A 397 7.72 14.61 -19.81
N GLU A 398 8.55 13.76 -20.42
CA GLU A 398 9.79 14.16 -21.11
C GLU A 398 9.52 15.12 -22.27
N PHE A 399 8.51 14.79 -23.10
CA PHE A 399 8.06 15.67 -24.18
C PHE A 399 7.67 17.05 -23.63
N ILE A 400 6.76 17.07 -22.64
CA ILE A 400 6.27 18.33 -22.06
C ILE A 400 7.40 19.16 -21.45
N ALA A 401 8.31 18.54 -20.70
CA ALA A 401 9.44 19.24 -20.09
C ALA A 401 10.39 19.83 -21.15
N SER A 402 10.59 19.14 -22.26
CA SER A 402 11.48 19.57 -23.35
C SER A 402 10.98 20.79 -24.14
N ARG A 403 9.67 21.10 -24.11
CA ARG A 403 9.06 22.22 -24.87
C ARG A 403 9.29 23.59 -24.22
N GLN A 404 10.52 24.08 -24.20
CA GLN A 404 10.83 25.43 -23.69
C GLN A 404 10.18 26.55 -24.52
N ASP A 405 9.85 26.28 -25.79
CA ASP A 405 9.11 27.19 -26.67
C ASP A 405 7.60 27.22 -26.44
N GLU A 406 7.10 26.37 -25.54
CA GLU A 406 5.68 26.28 -25.20
C GLU A 406 4.81 25.91 -26.40
N GLN A 407 5.39 25.21 -27.38
CA GLN A 407 4.69 24.75 -28.59
C GLN A 407 4.58 23.23 -28.64
N GLY A 408 3.62 22.75 -29.42
CA GLY A 408 3.33 21.33 -29.58
C GLY A 408 2.11 20.87 -28.78
N VAL A 409 1.59 19.70 -29.15
CA VAL A 409 0.42 19.08 -28.52
C VAL A 409 0.74 17.66 -28.08
N LEU A 410 0.39 17.33 -26.84
CA LEU A 410 0.44 15.97 -26.33
C LEU A 410 -0.93 15.31 -26.52
N ILE A 411 -0.98 14.22 -27.29
CA ILE A 411 -2.09 13.28 -27.31
C ILE A 411 -1.70 12.11 -26.40
N LEU A 412 -2.50 11.87 -25.36
CA LEU A 412 -2.19 10.92 -24.31
C LEU A 412 -3.34 9.94 -24.08
N SER A 413 -3.02 8.67 -23.94
CA SER A 413 -3.99 7.66 -23.52
C SER A 413 -4.53 7.92 -22.12
N GLU A 414 -5.85 7.86 -21.93
CA GLU A 414 -6.51 8.00 -20.62
C GLU A 414 -6.13 6.90 -19.62
N VAL A 415 -5.59 5.78 -20.10
CA VAL A 415 -5.18 4.61 -19.30
C VAL A 415 -3.67 4.56 -19.02
N ALA A 416 -2.95 5.65 -19.28
CA ALA A 416 -1.60 5.88 -18.76
C ALA A 416 -1.67 6.59 -17.40
N GLY A 417 -0.84 6.19 -16.43
CA GLY A 417 -0.82 6.87 -15.12
C GLY A 417 -0.59 8.39 -15.20
N ALA A 418 0.19 8.86 -16.18
CA ALA A 418 0.47 10.28 -16.40
C ALA A 418 -0.79 11.07 -16.78
N ALA A 419 -1.87 10.43 -17.25
CA ALA A 419 -3.13 11.12 -17.56
C ALA A 419 -3.78 11.71 -16.29
N ALA A 420 -3.53 11.13 -15.11
CA ALA A 420 -3.98 11.67 -13.83
C ALA A 420 -3.32 13.02 -13.50
N GLU A 421 -2.10 13.26 -14.00
CA GLU A 421 -1.36 14.49 -13.78
C GLU A 421 -1.43 15.45 -14.98
N LEU A 422 -1.59 14.97 -16.21
CA LEU A 422 -1.50 15.73 -17.46
C LEU A 422 -2.87 15.95 -18.11
N GLY A 423 -3.84 16.41 -17.33
CA GLY A 423 -5.24 16.59 -17.78
C GLY A 423 -5.45 17.61 -18.92
N GLU A 424 -4.46 18.47 -19.20
CA GLU A 424 -4.47 19.37 -20.36
C GLU A 424 -4.03 18.72 -21.67
N ALA A 425 -3.55 17.47 -21.66
CA ALA A 425 -3.34 16.72 -22.89
C ALA A 425 -4.68 16.48 -23.61
N LEU A 426 -4.62 16.15 -24.90
CA LEU A 426 -5.78 15.57 -25.58
C LEU A 426 -5.88 14.10 -25.17
N LEU A 427 -6.71 13.83 -24.17
CA LEU A 427 -6.94 12.48 -23.66
C LEU A 427 -7.76 11.66 -24.66
N ILE A 428 -7.28 10.46 -24.97
CA ILE A 428 -7.94 9.54 -25.90
C ILE A 428 -8.13 8.17 -25.26
N ASN A 429 -9.17 7.47 -25.71
CA ASN A 429 -9.24 6.02 -25.53
C ASN A 429 -8.43 5.36 -26.67
N PRO A 430 -7.38 4.58 -26.36
CA PRO A 430 -6.49 4.02 -27.38
C PRO A 430 -7.18 2.96 -28.25
N THR A 431 -8.35 2.44 -27.89
CA THR A 431 -9.10 1.50 -28.75
C THR A 431 -10.10 2.20 -29.68
N ASP A 432 -10.38 3.48 -29.46
CA ASP A 432 -11.22 4.28 -30.34
C ASP A 432 -10.39 4.92 -31.46
N ARG A 433 -10.28 4.22 -32.59
CA ARG A 433 -9.57 4.72 -33.78
C ARG A 433 -10.16 6.01 -34.35
N VAL A 434 -11.47 6.26 -34.17
CA VAL A 434 -12.12 7.47 -34.71
C VAL A 434 -11.82 8.64 -33.79
N GLY A 435 -11.97 8.46 -32.48
CA GLY A 435 -11.55 9.43 -31.47
C GLY A 435 -10.08 9.80 -31.59
N MET A 436 -9.19 8.83 -31.83
CA MET A 436 -7.77 9.09 -32.05
C MET A 436 -7.53 9.93 -33.32
N ALA A 437 -8.23 9.64 -34.42
CA ALA A 437 -8.11 10.42 -35.65
C ALA A 437 -8.59 11.87 -35.46
N LEU A 438 -9.69 12.09 -34.73
CA LEU A 438 -10.19 13.41 -34.38
C LEU A 438 -9.20 14.17 -33.49
N ALA A 439 -8.59 13.51 -32.51
CA ALA A 439 -7.58 14.13 -31.65
C ALA A 439 -6.31 14.53 -32.43
N ILE A 440 -5.91 13.75 -33.44
CA ILE A 440 -4.80 14.11 -34.33
C ILE A 440 -5.14 15.37 -35.14
N GLU A 441 -6.36 15.46 -35.69
CA GLU A 441 -6.82 16.66 -36.40
C GLU A 441 -6.86 17.88 -35.48
N GLU A 442 -7.47 17.74 -34.30
CA GLU A 442 -7.54 18.82 -33.31
C GLU A 442 -6.13 19.30 -32.91
N ALA A 443 -5.19 18.38 -32.69
CA ALA A 443 -3.83 18.70 -32.33
C ALA A 443 -3.11 19.51 -33.40
N LEU A 444 -3.24 19.13 -34.67
CA LEU A 444 -2.60 19.81 -35.81
C LEU A 444 -3.21 21.19 -36.08
N SER A 445 -4.50 21.35 -35.82
CA SER A 445 -5.25 22.59 -35.99
C SER A 445 -5.19 23.51 -34.76
N MET A 446 -4.57 23.08 -33.66
CA MET A 446 -4.58 23.80 -32.38
C MET A 446 -3.82 25.14 -32.47
N PRO A 447 -4.42 26.29 -32.09
CA PRO A 447 -3.72 27.56 -32.07
C PRO A 447 -2.55 27.58 -31.08
N VAL A 448 -1.43 28.20 -31.47
CA VAL A 448 -0.20 28.31 -30.65
C VAL A 448 -0.47 28.85 -29.25
N LYS A 449 -1.39 29.81 -29.10
CA LYS A 449 -1.78 30.35 -27.79
C LYS A 449 -2.36 29.25 -26.88
N THR A 450 -3.24 28.41 -27.41
CA THR A 450 -3.85 27.30 -26.66
C THR A 450 -2.81 26.23 -26.32
N GLN A 451 -1.88 25.94 -27.25
CA GLN A 451 -0.76 25.03 -26.99
C GLN A 451 0.09 25.52 -25.79
N ALA A 452 0.47 26.80 -25.80
CA ALA A 452 1.27 27.40 -24.74
C ALA A 452 0.57 27.40 -23.38
N GLU A 453 -0.73 27.70 -23.34
CA GLU A 453 -1.53 27.63 -22.11
C GLU A 453 -1.57 26.20 -21.52
N ARG A 454 -1.73 25.18 -22.37
CA ARG A 454 -1.75 23.77 -21.96
C ARG A 454 -0.37 23.30 -21.49
N ILE A 455 0.69 23.59 -22.26
CA ILE A 455 2.07 23.20 -21.92
C ILE A 455 2.50 23.84 -20.59
N LYS A 456 2.26 25.13 -20.38
CA LYS A 456 2.63 25.83 -19.13
C LYS A 456 2.09 25.13 -17.90
N ARG A 457 0.81 24.78 -17.90
CA ARG A 457 0.15 24.15 -16.75
C ARG A 457 0.74 22.77 -16.45
N MET A 458 0.96 21.97 -17.48
CA MET A 458 1.60 20.66 -17.34
C MET A 458 3.07 20.78 -16.89
N GLN A 459 3.82 21.72 -17.45
CA GLN A 459 5.21 21.99 -17.06
C GLN A 459 5.33 22.44 -15.60
N THR A 460 4.46 23.32 -15.12
CA THR A 460 4.44 23.72 -13.70
C THR A 460 4.27 22.50 -12.81
N ARG A 461 3.32 21.61 -13.12
CA ARG A 461 3.10 20.37 -12.37
C ARG A 461 4.32 19.44 -12.34
N ILE A 462 4.94 19.20 -13.50
CA ILE A 462 6.11 18.33 -13.60
C ILE A 462 7.32 18.95 -12.89
N ARG A 463 7.46 20.28 -12.92
CA ARG A 463 8.53 21.02 -12.24
C ARG A 463 8.37 20.98 -10.72
N ASP A 464 7.16 21.20 -10.24
CA ASP A 464 6.87 21.26 -8.80
C ASP A 464 6.91 19.86 -8.15
N TYR A 465 6.55 18.81 -8.91
CA TYR A 465 6.63 17.41 -8.49
C TYR A 465 7.48 16.61 -9.49
N ASP A 466 8.79 16.84 -9.42
CA ASP A 466 9.76 16.16 -10.26
C ASP A 466 10.29 14.87 -9.60
N VAL A 467 11.27 14.22 -10.21
CA VAL A 467 11.80 12.95 -9.70
C VAL A 467 12.43 13.06 -8.31
N VAL A 468 12.99 14.22 -7.96
CA VAL A 468 13.57 14.47 -6.64
C VAL A 468 12.44 14.53 -5.61
N GLN A 469 11.40 15.30 -5.90
CA GLN A 469 10.23 15.41 -5.02
C GLN A 469 9.51 14.08 -4.83
N TRP A 470 9.44 13.23 -5.86
CA TRP A 470 8.90 11.87 -5.77
C TRP A 470 9.67 11.00 -4.76
N ALA A 471 11.00 11.01 -4.84
CA ALA A 471 11.84 10.22 -3.94
C ALA A 471 11.78 10.75 -2.50
N ASP A 472 11.83 12.08 -2.33
CA ASP A 472 11.71 12.75 -1.04
C ASP A 472 10.38 12.48 -0.36
N ASP A 473 9.27 12.56 -1.08
CA ASP A 473 7.95 12.25 -0.51
C ASP A 473 7.88 10.77 -0.09
N PHE A 474 8.34 9.84 -0.95
CA PHE A 474 8.36 8.43 -0.61
C PHE A 474 9.18 8.14 0.67
N LEU A 475 10.41 8.65 0.74
CA LEU A 475 11.30 8.44 1.90
C LEU A 475 10.75 9.12 3.16
N THR A 476 10.18 10.33 3.03
CA THR A 476 9.50 11.02 4.14
C THR A 476 8.35 10.19 4.68
N GLN A 477 7.49 9.65 3.81
CA GLN A 477 6.38 8.80 4.26
C GLN A 477 6.87 7.47 4.82
N LEU A 478 7.98 6.92 4.35
CA LEU A 478 8.58 5.70 4.87
C LEU A 478 9.04 5.90 6.33
N PHE A 479 9.80 6.96 6.60
CA PHE A 479 10.20 7.28 7.97
C PHE A 479 9.02 7.62 8.87
N ASN A 480 8.01 8.34 8.36
CA ASN A 480 6.79 8.60 9.10
C ASN A 480 6.03 7.31 9.44
N ALA A 481 5.94 6.37 8.50
CA ALA A 481 5.32 5.07 8.74
C ALA A 481 6.08 4.29 9.82
N LYS A 482 7.42 4.25 9.75
CA LYS A 482 8.27 3.60 10.75
C LYS A 482 8.14 4.25 12.13
N ALA A 483 8.15 5.58 12.20
CA ALA A 483 7.96 6.31 13.46
C ALA A 483 6.58 6.04 14.07
N GLN A 484 5.52 5.99 13.25
CA GLN A 484 4.18 5.60 13.70
C GLN A 484 4.15 4.15 14.19
N GLN A 485 4.74 3.21 13.46
CA GLN A 485 4.85 1.81 13.91
C GLN A 485 5.53 1.70 15.28
N ASN A 486 6.63 2.43 15.50
CA ASN A 486 7.31 2.45 16.80
C ASN A 486 6.41 3.03 17.91
N GLN A 487 5.63 4.08 17.63
CA GLN A 487 4.65 4.59 18.59
C GLN A 487 3.55 3.57 18.90
N TRP A 488 3.11 2.81 17.90
CA TRP A 488 2.13 1.73 18.09
C TRP A 488 2.72 0.57 18.89
N GLU A 489 3.97 0.19 18.65
CA GLU A 489 4.66 -0.83 19.42
C GLU A 489 4.85 -0.39 20.88
N VAL A 490 5.19 0.88 21.14
CA VAL A 490 5.27 1.44 22.50
C VAL A 490 3.91 1.45 23.20
N ARG A 491 2.80 1.61 22.47
CA ARG A 491 1.45 1.44 23.04
C ARG A 491 1.18 -0.02 23.38
N LEU A 492 1.70 -0.98 22.62
CA LEU A 492 1.69 -2.37 23.04
C LEU A 492 2.56 -2.49 24.31
N LEU A 493 2.06 -3.16 25.35
CA LEU A 493 2.77 -3.27 26.62
C LEU A 493 4.10 -4.04 26.43
N ASN A 494 5.20 -3.32 26.21
CA ASN A 494 6.53 -3.91 25.99
C ASN A 494 7.16 -4.36 27.32
N VAL A 495 8.29 -5.07 27.26
CA VAL A 495 8.91 -5.70 28.44
C VAL A 495 9.33 -4.67 29.50
N ALA A 496 9.88 -3.52 29.09
CA ALA A 496 10.33 -2.47 30.01
C ALA A 496 9.14 -1.83 30.73
N LEU A 497 8.09 -1.51 29.98
CA LEU A 497 6.90 -0.88 30.54
C LEU A 497 6.10 -1.83 31.44
N ARG A 498 6.06 -3.12 31.11
CA ARG A 498 5.52 -4.17 32.00
C ARG A 498 6.23 -4.15 33.36
N LYS A 499 7.56 -4.04 33.36
CA LYS A 499 8.36 -4.03 34.59
C LYS A 499 8.02 -2.80 35.45
N GLU A 500 7.95 -1.62 34.85
CA GLU A 500 7.55 -0.40 35.58
C GLU A 500 6.16 -0.53 36.21
N LEU A 501 5.19 -1.08 35.47
CA LEU A 501 3.84 -1.31 35.99
C LEU A 501 3.82 -2.33 37.13
N MET A 502 4.65 -3.38 37.06
CA MET A 502 4.80 -4.33 38.18
C MET A 502 5.41 -3.66 39.41
N ASP A 503 6.44 -2.83 39.24
CA ASP A 503 7.08 -2.11 40.34
C ASP A 503 6.10 -1.13 41.03
N ASN A 504 5.25 -0.46 40.24
CA ASN A 504 4.20 0.42 40.75
C ASN A 504 3.11 -0.36 41.49
N TYR A 505 2.68 -1.50 40.92
CA TYR A 505 1.75 -2.40 41.58
C TYR A 505 2.30 -2.87 42.94
N GLN A 506 3.58 -3.29 43.02
CA GLN A 506 4.19 -3.75 44.27
C GLN A 506 4.22 -2.68 45.37
N LYS A 507 4.52 -1.43 45.02
CA LYS A 507 4.61 -0.32 45.98
C LYS A 507 3.23 0.13 46.51
N ALA A 508 2.19 -0.07 45.71
CA ALA A 508 0.84 0.38 46.01
C ALA A 508 0.23 -0.36 47.22
N GLN A 509 -0.45 0.38 48.09
CA GLN A 509 -1.09 -0.09 49.32
C GLN A 509 -2.59 -0.36 49.14
N LYS A 510 -3.25 0.29 48.15
CA LYS A 510 -4.67 0.08 47.79
C LYS A 510 -4.85 0.07 46.28
N ARG A 511 -5.24 -1.08 45.75
CA ARG A 511 -5.22 -1.37 44.32
C ARG A 511 -6.63 -1.68 43.83
N LEU A 512 -7.05 -1.04 42.74
CA LEU A 512 -8.32 -1.31 42.06
C LEU A 512 -8.05 -1.93 40.70
N LEU A 513 -8.56 -3.15 40.50
CA LEU A 513 -8.47 -3.87 39.22
C LEU A 513 -9.88 -3.97 38.61
N LEU A 514 -10.10 -3.23 37.52
CA LEU A 514 -11.34 -3.22 36.74
C LEU A 514 -11.12 -4.08 35.49
N LEU A 515 -11.83 -5.20 35.42
CA LEU A 515 -11.64 -6.19 34.36
C LEU A 515 -12.96 -6.37 33.61
N ASP A 516 -12.94 -6.16 32.31
CA ASP A 516 -14.00 -6.68 31.46
C ASP A 516 -13.90 -8.22 31.37
N TYR A 517 -15.00 -8.87 30.98
CA TYR A 517 -15.09 -10.32 30.88
C TYR A 517 -14.91 -10.87 29.46
N ASP A 518 -15.84 -10.58 28.57
CA ASP A 518 -15.91 -11.18 27.23
C ASP A 518 -14.85 -10.55 26.32
N GLY A 519 -13.98 -11.34 25.71
CA GLY A 519 -12.85 -10.84 24.92
C GLY A 519 -11.63 -10.42 25.77
N THR A 520 -11.84 -10.08 27.05
CA THR A 520 -10.76 -9.69 27.98
C THR A 520 -10.21 -10.85 28.81
N LEU A 521 -11.06 -11.55 29.57
CA LEU A 521 -10.67 -12.68 30.42
C LEU A 521 -10.92 -14.03 29.74
N VAL A 522 -11.92 -14.08 28.84
CA VAL A 522 -12.29 -15.27 28.07
C VAL A 522 -12.51 -14.87 26.61
N PRO A 523 -11.98 -15.59 25.61
CA PRO A 523 -12.22 -15.28 24.20
C PRO A 523 -13.71 -15.37 23.84
N PHE A 524 -14.14 -14.62 22.83
CA PHE A 524 -15.50 -14.73 22.32
C PHE A 524 -15.81 -16.16 21.84
N ALA A 525 -16.92 -16.72 22.32
CA ALA A 525 -17.45 -17.99 21.83
C ALA A 525 -18.60 -17.77 20.86
N LYS A 526 -18.80 -18.74 19.95
CA LYS A 526 -19.88 -18.72 18.95
C LYS A 526 -21.28 -18.70 19.58
N PHE A 527 -21.41 -19.20 20.81
CA PHE A 527 -22.62 -19.14 21.63
C PHE A 527 -22.26 -18.56 23.02
N PRO A 528 -23.00 -17.56 23.53
CA PRO A 528 -22.69 -16.89 24.80
C PRO A 528 -22.55 -17.81 26.01
N ASP A 529 -23.30 -18.91 26.05
CA ASP A 529 -23.28 -19.90 27.14
C ASP A 529 -22.01 -20.77 27.18
N LEU A 530 -21.26 -20.81 26.08
CA LEU A 530 -20.03 -21.59 25.93
C LEU A 530 -18.76 -20.82 26.34
N ALA A 531 -18.83 -19.50 26.45
CA ALA A 531 -17.74 -18.68 26.98
C ALA A 531 -17.75 -18.75 28.52
N ARG A 532 -17.65 -19.96 29.09
CA ARG A 532 -17.48 -20.16 30.54
C ARG A 532 -16.03 -19.88 30.92
N PRO A 533 -15.76 -19.33 32.13
CA PRO A 533 -14.39 -19.18 32.59
C PRO A 533 -13.74 -20.56 32.76
N SER A 534 -12.49 -20.69 32.32
CA SER A 534 -11.70 -21.89 32.58
C SER A 534 -11.25 -21.94 34.04
N GLU A 535 -10.88 -23.12 34.53
CA GLU A 535 -10.31 -23.29 35.88
C GLU A 535 -9.14 -22.32 36.12
N ARG A 536 -8.27 -22.14 35.12
CA ARG A 536 -7.16 -21.19 35.16
C ARG A 536 -7.60 -19.74 35.45
N VAL A 537 -8.73 -19.30 34.89
CA VAL A 537 -9.25 -17.93 35.12
C VAL A 537 -9.79 -17.81 36.54
N ILE A 538 -10.51 -18.83 37.02
CA ILE A 538 -11.05 -18.85 38.38
C ILE A 538 -9.93 -18.88 39.42
N GLU A 539 -8.90 -19.70 39.22
CA GLU A 539 -7.72 -19.78 40.08
C GLU A 539 -6.99 -18.43 40.12
N LEU A 540 -6.71 -17.83 38.96
CA LEU A 540 -6.04 -16.53 38.86
C LEU A 540 -6.81 -15.43 39.61
N LEU A 541 -8.12 -15.33 39.40
CA LEU A 541 -8.95 -14.33 40.09
C LEU A 541 -9.02 -14.59 41.59
N SER A 542 -9.05 -15.85 42.02
CA SER A 542 -9.00 -16.25 43.42
C SER A 542 -7.67 -15.84 44.09
N GLU A 543 -6.54 -16.14 43.45
CA GLU A 543 -5.20 -15.74 43.91
C GLU A 543 -5.10 -14.22 44.04
N LEU A 544 -5.55 -13.47 43.03
CA LEU A 544 -5.55 -12.02 43.07
C LEU A 544 -6.48 -11.46 44.18
N ALA A 545 -7.63 -12.10 44.41
CA ALA A 545 -8.60 -11.66 45.42
C ALA A 545 -8.12 -11.94 46.85
N ASN A 546 -7.28 -12.95 47.04
CA ASN A 546 -6.68 -13.26 48.34
C ASN A 546 -5.60 -12.26 48.78
N VAL A 547 -5.15 -11.37 47.89
CA VAL A 547 -4.24 -10.27 48.22
C VAL A 547 -5.05 -9.13 48.85
N PRO A 548 -4.88 -8.81 50.16
CA PRO A 548 -5.75 -7.86 50.86
C PRO A 548 -5.73 -6.43 50.31
N GLN A 549 -4.64 -6.04 49.64
CA GLN A 549 -4.50 -4.73 49.01
C GLN A 549 -5.33 -4.60 47.72
N ASN A 550 -5.83 -5.70 47.16
CA ASN A 550 -6.57 -5.72 45.90
C ASN A 550 -8.08 -5.63 46.12
N ARG A 551 -8.71 -4.73 45.37
CA ARG A 551 -10.15 -4.77 45.08
C ARG A 551 -10.33 -5.12 43.61
N ILE A 552 -10.95 -6.27 43.35
CA ILE A 552 -11.20 -6.76 41.99
C ILE A 552 -12.66 -6.56 41.64
N VAL A 553 -12.90 -5.97 40.48
CA VAL A 553 -14.24 -5.76 39.93
C VAL A 553 -14.30 -6.31 38.51
N ILE A 554 -15.24 -7.22 38.27
CA ILE A 554 -15.58 -7.65 36.91
C ILE A 554 -16.74 -6.78 36.40
N ILE A 555 -16.54 -6.09 35.27
CA ILE A 555 -17.56 -5.29 34.61
C ILE A 555 -17.98 -5.98 33.32
N SER A 556 -19.17 -6.56 33.28
CA SER A 556 -19.64 -7.34 32.13
C SER A 556 -21.00 -6.86 31.63
N GLY A 557 -21.26 -7.10 30.34
CA GLY A 557 -22.60 -6.97 29.75
C GLY A 557 -23.53 -8.15 30.07
N ARG A 558 -23.03 -9.20 30.74
CA ARG A 558 -23.81 -10.40 31.09
C ARG A 558 -24.80 -10.16 32.20
N ASP A 559 -25.84 -11.00 32.25
CA ASP A 559 -26.86 -10.96 33.28
C ASP A 559 -26.32 -11.44 34.64
N LYS A 560 -27.01 -11.00 35.71
CA LYS A 560 -26.64 -11.32 37.10
C LYS A 560 -26.59 -12.82 37.40
N LYS A 561 -27.46 -13.63 36.78
CA LYS A 561 -27.57 -15.06 37.08
C LYS A 561 -26.37 -15.80 36.50
N THR A 562 -25.95 -15.43 35.30
CA THR A 562 -24.74 -15.97 34.67
C THR A 562 -23.49 -15.62 35.48
N LEU A 563 -23.32 -14.37 35.88
CA LEU A 563 -22.16 -13.95 36.68
C LEU A 563 -22.13 -14.60 38.07
N GLU A 564 -23.27 -14.73 38.75
CA GLU A 564 -23.37 -15.44 40.04
C GLU A 564 -22.97 -16.92 39.90
N ASN A 565 -23.46 -17.60 38.86
CA ASN A 565 -23.15 -19.01 38.63
C ASN A 565 -21.65 -19.25 38.38
N TRP A 566 -20.95 -18.28 37.80
CA TRP A 566 -19.55 -18.44 37.40
C TRP A 566 -18.56 -17.96 38.45
N PHE A 567 -18.88 -16.86 39.13
CA PHE A 567 -17.96 -16.17 40.04
C PHE A 567 -18.50 -16.00 41.45
N GLY A 568 -19.71 -16.47 41.75
CA GLY A 568 -20.35 -16.29 43.06
C GLY A 568 -19.57 -16.89 44.23
N SER A 569 -18.72 -17.89 43.97
CA SER A 569 -17.81 -18.48 44.96
C SER A 569 -16.60 -17.60 45.30
N LEU A 570 -16.29 -16.59 44.47
CA LEU A 570 -15.16 -15.68 44.67
C LEU A 570 -15.57 -14.45 45.49
N SER A 571 -14.65 -13.97 46.32
CA SER A 571 -14.82 -12.73 47.11
C SER A 571 -14.46 -11.49 46.27
N ILE A 572 -15.13 -11.31 45.13
CA ILE A 572 -14.93 -10.20 44.20
C ILE A 572 -16.23 -9.43 43.96
N GLN A 573 -16.12 -8.19 43.49
CA GLN A 573 -17.27 -7.38 43.11
C GLN A 573 -17.66 -7.67 41.64
N LEU A 574 -18.95 -7.83 41.36
CA LEU A 574 -19.45 -8.11 40.01
C LEU A 574 -20.41 -6.99 39.57
N VAL A 575 -20.26 -6.53 38.35
CA VAL A 575 -21.17 -5.57 37.72
C VAL A 575 -21.79 -6.27 36.50
N ALA A 576 -23.10 -6.50 36.58
CA ALA A 576 -23.90 -7.09 35.51
C ALA A 576 -24.51 -5.99 34.64
N GLU A 577 -24.76 -6.34 33.38
CA GLU A 577 -25.47 -5.51 32.39
C GLU A 577 -24.97 -4.05 32.37
N HIS A 578 -23.65 -3.86 32.36
CA HIS A 578 -22.99 -2.55 32.31
C HIS A 578 -23.37 -1.57 33.43
N GLY A 579 -23.83 -2.05 34.58
CA GLY A 579 -24.18 -1.22 35.74
C GLY A 579 -25.63 -1.28 36.19
N ALA A 580 -26.48 -2.07 35.51
CA ALA A 580 -27.86 -2.25 35.94
C ALA A 580 -27.98 -3.03 37.26
N ALA A 581 -27.01 -3.92 37.55
CA ALA A 581 -26.92 -4.59 38.85
C ALA A 581 -25.47 -4.74 39.31
N VAL A 582 -25.24 -4.58 40.62
CA VAL A 582 -23.92 -4.68 41.25
C VAL A 582 -23.98 -5.64 42.43
N ARG A 583 -23.10 -6.65 42.44
CA ARG A 583 -22.88 -7.56 43.56
C ARG A 583 -21.69 -7.10 44.37
N LEU A 584 -21.88 -6.87 45.65
CA LEU A 584 -20.80 -6.58 46.58
C LEU A 584 -20.03 -7.85 46.97
N PRO A 585 -18.78 -7.75 47.48
CA PRO A 585 -18.00 -8.92 47.91
C PRO A 585 -18.65 -9.75 49.02
N ASP A 586 -19.64 -9.20 49.72
CA ASP A 586 -20.44 -9.89 50.75
C ASP A 586 -21.53 -10.82 50.18
N GLY A 587 -21.71 -10.82 48.86
CA GLY A 587 -22.67 -11.66 48.13
C GLY A 587 -24.00 -10.99 47.78
N ASN A 588 -24.24 -9.74 48.20
CA ASN A 588 -25.53 -9.07 47.99
C ASN A 588 -25.59 -8.30 46.66
N TRP A 589 -26.67 -8.50 45.89
CA TRP A 589 -26.95 -7.77 44.65
C TRP A 589 -27.79 -6.51 44.90
N GLN A 590 -27.45 -5.41 44.23
CA GLN A 590 -28.16 -4.13 44.21
C GLN A 590 -28.54 -3.79 42.76
N GLU A 591 -29.79 -3.40 42.49
CA GLU A 591 -30.30 -3.07 41.14
C GLU A 591 -30.54 -1.57 40.95
N ASN A 592 -30.35 -1.06 39.73
CA ASN A 592 -30.61 0.33 39.36
C ASN A 592 -32.06 0.50 38.80
N PRO A 593 -32.96 1.22 39.50
CA PRO A 593 -34.36 1.35 39.11
C PRO A 593 -34.61 2.11 37.79
N GLU A 594 -33.66 2.95 37.34
CA GLU A 594 -33.83 3.82 36.16
C GLU A 594 -33.60 3.10 34.81
N ALA A 595 -33.24 1.81 34.82
CA ALA A 595 -32.81 1.10 33.63
C ALA A 595 -33.94 0.60 32.70
N PHE A 596 -35.22 0.63 33.09
CA PHE A 596 -36.29 -0.08 32.36
C PHE A 596 -37.32 0.85 31.68
N LEU A 597 -37.24 1.02 30.35
CA LEU A 597 -38.26 1.71 29.54
C LEU A 597 -38.63 0.87 28.30
N PRO A 598 -39.82 0.22 28.24
CA PRO A 598 -40.21 -0.69 27.15
C PRO A 598 -40.65 -0.04 25.82
N GLU A 599 -41.05 1.23 25.81
CA GLU A 599 -41.85 1.80 24.70
C GLU A 599 -41.07 2.06 23.40
N TRP A 600 -39.75 2.24 23.45
CA TRP A 600 -38.97 2.61 22.27
C TRP A 600 -38.63 1.44 21.32
N ARG A 601 -38.76 0.20 21.78
CA ARG A 601 -38.24 -0.98 21.07
C ARG A 601 -38.95 -1.29 19.76
N SER A 602 -40.26 -1.10 19.70
CA SER A 602 -41.08 -1.58 18.58
C SER A 602 -40.67 -0.97 17.24
N ASN A 603 -40.45 0.35 17.20
CA ASN A 603 -40.08 1.06 15.96
C ASN A 603 -38.66 0.70 15.50
N ILE A 604 -37.73 0.55 16.44
CA ILE A 604 -36.33 0.20 16.16
C ILE A 604 -36.22 -1.22 15.63
N GLN A 605 -36.94 -2.16 16.27
CA GLN A 605 -37.00 -3.54 15.84
C GLN A 605 -37.53 -3.66 14.40
N GLN A 606 -38.55 -2.90 14.04
CA GLN A 606 -39.12 -2.92 12.70
C GLN A 606 -38.09 -2.47 11.64
N ALA A 607 -37.34 -1.40 11.92
CA ALA A 607 -36.27 -0.93 11.03
C ALA A 607 -35.16 -1.97 10.86
N MET A 608 -34.70 -2.59 11.95
CA MET A 608 -33.67 -3.62 11.91
C MET A 608 -34.13 -4.90 11.18
N ASN A 609 -35.39 -5.31 11.34
CA ASN A 609 -35.95 -6.47 10.63
C ASN A 609 -36.02 -6.23 9.11
N LEU A 610 -36.28 -5.00 8.66
CA LEU A 610 -36.24 -4.66 7.23
C LEU A 610 -34.80 -4.79 6.68
N ALA A 611 -33.79 -4.37 7.46
CA ALA A 611 -32.39 -4.56 7.09
C ALA A 611 -32.02 -6.05 6.97
N VAL A 612 -32.56 -6.91 7.85
CA VAL A 612 -32.40 -8.38 7.74
C VAL A 612 -32.95 -8.93 6.42
N GLN A 613 -34.14 -8.50 6.00
CA GLN A 613 -34.76 -8.96 4.76
C GLN A 613 -33.96 -8.56 3.51
N ARG A 614 -33.33 -7.38 3.53
CA ARG A 614 -32.54 -6.84 2.41
C ARG A 614 -31.08 -7.33 2.39
N CYS A 615 -30.60 -7.86 3.51
CA CYS A 615 -29.23 -8.30 3.68
C CYS A 615 -29.18 -9.75 4.18
N PRO A 616 -29.21 -10.75 3.27
CA PRO A 616 -29.18 -12.15 3.66
C PRO A 616 -27.96 -12.49 4.54
N GLY A 617 -28.20 -13.32 5.56
CA GLY A 617 -27.19 -13.74 6.55
C GLY A 617 -27.10 -12.85 7.80
N THR A 618 -27.79 -11.71 7.84
CA THR A 618 -27.82 -10.81 9.00
C THR A 618 -28.95 -11.17 9.98
N PHE A 619 -28.89 -10.70 11.23
CA PHE A 619 -29.92 -10.97 12.24
C PHE A 619 -30.00 -9.86 13.30
N VAL A 620 -31.11 -9.81 14.03
CA VAL A 620 -31.30 -8.92 15.18
C VAL A 620 -31.13 -9.70 16.48
N GLU A 621 -30.37 -9.15 17.41
CA GLU A 621 -30.19 -9.61 18.78
C GLU A 621 -30.90 -8.65 19.74
N GLU A 622 -31.73 -9.22 20.63
CA GLU A 622 -32.43 -8.46 21.66
C GLU A 622 -31.74 -8.61 23.01
N LYS A 623 -31.45 -7.49 23.68
CA LYS A 623 -30.89 -7.44 25.03
C LYS A 623 -31.78 -6.63 25.97
N THR A 624 -31.58 -6.80 27.28
CA THR A 624 -32.39 -6.16 28.34
C THR A 624 -32.45 -4.64 28.24
N HIS A 625 -31.44 -4.00 27.63
CA HIS A 625 -31.36 -2.54 27.48
C HIS A 625 -30.90 -2.07 26.08
N SER A 626 -30.77 -2.99 25.11
CA SER A 626 -30.36 -2.65 23.74
C SER A 626 -30.96 -3.58 22.67
N LEU A 627 -30.92 -3.13 21.43
CA LEU A 627 -31.24 -3.90 20.22
C LEU A 627 -30.04 -3.79 19.28
N ALA A 628 -29.56 -4.91 18.74
CA ALA A 628 -28.39 -4.94 17.88
C ALA A 628 -28.65 -5.69 16.57
N TRP A 629 -28.34 -5.08 15.43
CA TRP A 629 -28.38 -5.72 14.12
C TRP A 629 -26.98 -6.12 13.67
N HIS A 630 -26.75 -7.43 13.53
CA HIS A 630 -25.45 -8.03 13.19
C HIS A 630 -25.35 -8.34 11.71
N TYR A 631 -24.32 -7.80 11.04
CA TYR A 631 -24.12 -7.96 9.60
C TYR A 631 -22.80 -8.59 9.19
N ARG A 632 -22.14 -9.27 10.11
CA ARG A 632 -20.84 -9.93 9.87
C ARG A 632 -20.91 -11.08 8.86
N ASN A 633 -22.06 -11.77 8.78
CA ASN A 633 -22.22 -12.99 7.99
C ASN A 633 -22.71 -12.72 6.55
N THR A 634 -22.58 -11.49 6.05
CA THR A 634 -22.98 -11.11 4.70
C THR A 634 -21.77 -10.58 3.91
N GLY A 635 -21.93 -10.37 2.60
CA GLY A 635 -20.87 -9.79 1.77
C GLY A 635 -20.46 -8.41 2.28
N ALA A 636 -19.15 -8.16 2.44
CA ALA A 636 -18.64 -6.94 3.10
C ALA A 636 -19.19 -5.63 2.49
N ASP A 637 -19.33 -5.57 1.16
CA ASP A 637 -19.82 -4.39 0.46
C ASP A 637 -21.33 -4.20 0.67
N LEU A 638 -22.12 -5.27 0.61
CA LEU A 638 -23.57 -5.24 0.86
C LEU A 638 -23.86 -4.90 2.33
N GLY A 639 -23.17 -5.53 3.28
CA GLY A 639 -23.36 -5.31 4.70
C GLY A 639 -22.98 -3.89 5.13
N PHE A 640 -21.90 -3.33 4.58
CA PHE A 640 -21.53 -1.93 4.85
C PHE A 640 -22.54 -0.94 4.27
N ALA A 641 -22.99 -1.14 3.02
CA ALA A 641 -23.99 -0.28 2.41
C ALA A 641 -25.30 -0.27 3.22
N GLN A 642 -25.79 -1.46 3.61
CA GLN A 642 -26.99 -1.61 4.42
C GLN A 642 -26.85 -1.02 5.83
N SER A 643 -25.66 -1.09 6.45
CA SER A 643 -25.45 -0.49 7.77
C SER A 643 -25.53 1.03 7.76
N ARG A 644 -25.11 1.70 6.67
CA ARG A 644 -25.26 3.17 6.53
C ARG A 644 -26.73 3.58 6.45
N GLU A 645 -27.50 2.91 5.59
CA GLU A 645 -28.94 3.16 5.44
C GLU A 645 -29.70 2.93 6.76
N LEU A 646 -29.34 1.87 7.49
CA LEU A 646 -29.94 1.57 8.79
C LEU A 646 -29.60 2.63 9.85
N ILE A 647 -28.35 3.08 9.94
CA ILE A 647 -27.94 4.11 10.91
C ILE A 647 -28.70 5.42 10.68
N ASP A 648 -28.83 5.88 9.44
CA ASP A 648 -29.57 7.10 9.11
C ASP A 648 -31.05 6.97 9.50
N THR A 649 -31.65 5.80 9.25
CA THR A 649 -33.02 5.50 9.66
C THR A 649 -33.17 5.52 11.18
N LEU A 650 -32.24 4.91 11.92
CA LEU A 650 -32.28 4.83 13.38
C LEU A 650 -32.05 6.19 14.05
N HIS A 651 -31.20 7.05 13.49
CA HIS A 651 -31.07 8.44 13.97
C HIS A 651 -32.38 9.23 13.83
N GLY A 652 -33.17 8.96 12.79
CA GLY A 652 -34.52 9.55 12.65
C GLY A 652 -35.54 9.03 13.66
N LEU A 653 -35.32 7.84 14.24
CA LEU A 653 -36.23 7.18 15.18
C LEU A 653 -35.81 7.34 16.65
N THR A 654 -34.59 7.83 16.92
CA THR A 654 -34.03 7.94 18.27
C THR A 654 -34.06 9.38 18.79
N GLY A 655 -34.68 9.60 19.95
CA GLY A 655 -34.63 10.89 20.67
C GLY A 655 -33.46 10.97 21.67
N HIS A 656 -33.43 12.00 22.52
CA HIS A 656 -32.35 12.23 23.50
C HIS A 656 -32.12 11.12 24.55
N GLN A 657 -33.03 10.16 24.66
CA GLN A 657 -32.94 9.05 25.62
C GLN A 657 -32.19 7.82 25.06
N LEU A 658 -31.95 7.76 23.74
CA LEU A 658 -31.34 6.61 23.08
C LEU A 658 -30.11 7.00 22.28
N GLN A 659 -29.16 6.09 22.23
CA GLN A 659 -27.92 6.25 21.47
C GLN A 659 -27.82 5.16 20.40
N VAL A 660 -27.60 5.58 19.15
CA VAL A 660 -27.23 4.68 18.05
C VAL A 660 -25.71 4.52 18.02
N ILE A 661 -25.26 3.29 17.89
CA ILE A 661 -23.85 2.91 17.93
C ILE A 661 -23.51 2.17 16.64
N ASP A 662 -22.51 2.70 15.96
CA ASP A 662 -21.88 2.09 14.79
C ASP A 662 -20.74 1.15 15.23
N GLY A 663 -21.06 -0.09 15.56
CA GLY A 663 -20.11 -1.09 16.02
C GLY A 663 -19.39 -1.84 14.89
N ASN A 664 -18.43 -2.70 15.23
CA ASN A 664 -17.72 -3.49 14.23
C ASN A 664 -18.60 -4.62 13.65
N LYS A 665 -19.16 -4.36 12.47
CA LYS A 665 -20.14 -5.22 11.79
C LYS A 665 -21.44 -5.42 12.56
N VAL A 666 -21.82 -4.42 13.37
CA VAL A 666 -23.07 -4.38 14.12
C VAL A 666 -23.58 -2.94 14.24
N VAL A 667 -24.88 -2.72 14.16
CA VAL A 667 -25.53 -1.44 14.49
C VAL A 667 -26.39 -1.66 15.72
N GLU A 668 -26.10 -0.95 16.82
CA GLU A 668 -26.76 -1.14 18.11
C GLU A 668 -27.48 0.13 18.56
N VAL A 669 -28.63 -0.02 19.22
CA VAL A 669 -29.35 1.07 19.89
C VAL A 669 -29.49 0.75 21.37
N ARG A 670 -29.07 1.64 22.26
CA ARG A 670 -29.11 1.49 23.72
C ARG A 670 -29.66 2.72 24.45
N VAL A 671 -30.04 2.55 25.73
CA VAL A 671 -30.46 3.63 26.63
C VAL A 671 -29.25 4.47 27.10
N THR A 672 -29.42 5.79 27.18
CA THR A 672 -28.36 6.73 27.59
C THR A 672 -28.15 6.68 29.12
N GLY A 673 -26.90 6.60 29.59
CA GLY A 673 -26.54 6.68 31.02
C GLY A 673 -26.31 5.34 31.75
N VAL A 674 -26.47 4.20 31.09
CA VAL A 674 -26.11 2.87 31.60
C VAL A 674 -24.92 2.35 30.79
N ASP A 675 -23.71 2.75 31.19
CA ASP A 675 -22.47 2.37 30.51
C ASP A 675 -21.31 2.08 31.48
N LYS A 676 -20.32 1.29 31.01
CA LYS A 676 -19.14 0.89 31.79
C LYS A 676 -18.35 2.10 32.32
N GLY A 677 -18.34 3.22 31.60
CA GLY A 677 -17.61 4.43 32.00
C GLY A 677 -18.17 5.07 33.26
N SER A 678 -19.49 5.20 33.34
CA SER A 678 -20.18 5.73 34.52
C SER A 678 -19.93 4.89 35.78
N VAL A 679 -19.92 3.56 35.64
CA VAL A 679 -19.66 2.62 36.75
C VAL A 679 -18.19 2.68 37.17
N ALA A 680 -17.26 2.63 36.20
CA ALA A 680 -15.84 2.69 36.46
C ALA A 680 -15.43 3.99 37.17
N SER A 681 -16.02 5.13 36.77
CA SER A 681 -15.80 6.42 37.43
C SER A 681 -16.25 6.44 38.88
N ARG A 682 -17.39 5.81 39.18
CA ARG A 682 -17.93 5.70 40.54
C ARG A 682 -17.00 4.86 41.39
N LEU A 683 -16.66 3.65 40.94
CA LEU A 683 -15.77 2.73 41.65
C LEU A 683 -14.37 3.31 41.92
N ALA A 684 -13.80 4.02 40.94
CA ALA A 684 -12.51 4.69 41.09
C ALA A 684 -12.54 5.88 42.05
N SER A 685 -13.73 6.41 42.36
CA SER A 685 -13.94 7.53 43.30
C SER A 685 -14.45 7.08 44.67
N ASP A 686 -14.80 5.79 44.84
CA ASP A 686 -15.28 5.22 46.10
C ASP A 686 -14.23 5.30 47.23
N ASP A 687 -12.94 5.30 46.89
CA ASP A 687 -11.82 5.29 47.83
C ASP A 687 -10.58 5.94 47.19
N GLN A 688 -9.53 6.18 47.99
CA GLN A 688 -8.22 6.61 47.48
C GLN A 688 -7.36 5.39 47.13
N TYR A 689 -7.33 5.06 45.85
CA TYR A 689 -6.43 4.04 45.29
C TYR A 689 -5.14 4.69 44.79
N ASP A 690 -4.00 4.08 45.11
CA ASP A 690 -2.68 4.47 44.61
C ASP A 690 -2.25 3.63 43.39
N PHE A 691 -3.04 2.63 43.01
CA PHE A 691 -2.92 1.92 41.75
C PHE A 691 -4.31 1.56 41.20
N ILE A 692 -4.62 2.02 39.99
CA ILE A 692 -5.85 1.66 39.29
C ILE A 692 -5.48 1.07 37.93
N LEU A 693 -5.98 -0.12 37.65
CA LEU A 693 -5.81 -0.83 36.37
C LEU A 693 -7.18 -1.12 35.77
N ALA A 694 -7.39 -0.75 34.52
CA ALA A 694 -8.59 -1.08 33.76
C ALA A 694 -8.22 -1.80 32.47
N ILE A 695 -8.78 -3.00 32.24
CA ILE A 695 -8.55 -3.80 31.04
C ILE A 695 -9.90 -4.08 30.36
N GLY A 696 -9.97 -3.86 29.05
CA GLY A 696 -11.17 -4.08 28.25
C GLY A 696 -10.89 -4.28 26.76
N ASP A 697 -11.83 -4.87 26.02
CA ASP A 697 -11.63 -5.32 24.65
C ASP A 697 -12.60 -4.68 23.62
N ASP A 698 -13.65 -3.99 24.06
CA ASP A 698 -14.71 -3.56 23.14
C ASP A 698 -14.89 -2.04 23.11
N ARG A 699 -15.89 -1.59 22.32
CA ARG A 699 -16.23 -0.18 22.20
C ARG A 699 -16.85 0.38 23.48
N THR A 700 -17.51 -0.45 24.29
CA THR A 700 -18.11 -0.01 25.56
C THR A 700 -17.02 0.26 26.61
N ASP A 701 -15.88 -0.42 26.52
CA ASP A 701 -14.70 -0.16 27.36
C ASP A 701 -14.01 1.17 27.04
N GLU A 702 -14.17 1.71 25.83
CA GLU A 702 -13.64 3.02 25.47
C GLU A 702 -14.23 4.15 26.34
N ASP A 703 -15.48 4.02 26.77
CA ASP A 703 -16.10 4.97 27.70
C ASP A 703 -15.47 4.85 29.11
N MET A 704 -15.07 3.63 29.52
CA MET A 704 -14.26 3.39 30.73
C MET A 704 -12.87 4.01 30.61
N PHE A 705 -12.17 3.79 29.49
CA PHE A 705 -10.83 4.34 29.29
C PHE A 705 -10.83 5.87 29.25
N ARG A 706 -11.82 6.48 28.58
CA ARG A 706 -11.98 7.93 28.53
C ARG A 706 -12.10 8.54 29.92
N THR A 707 -12.94 7.94 30.76
CA THR A 707 -13.26 8.48 32.08
C THR A 707 -12.12 8.28 33.08
N LEU A 708 -11.36 7.19 32.92
CA LEU A 708 -10.21 6.87 33.77
C LEU A 708 -8.87 7.40 33.23
N ALA A 709 -8.87 8.10 32.09
CA ALA A 709 -7.67 8.42 31.32
C ALA A 709 -6.57 9.10 32.14
N ASP A 710 -6.92 9.91 33.15
CA ASP A 710 -5.97 10.68 33.97
C ASP A 710 -5.61 10.00 35.30
N ARG A 711 -6.30 8.91 35.66
CA ARG A 711 -6.23 8.30 37.00
C ARG A 711 -5.87 6.82 37.01
N ALA A 712 -5.98 6.13 35.88
CA ALA A 712 -5.71 4.71 35.78
C ALA A 712 -4.72 4.37 34.66
N ILE A 713 -4.10 3.20 34.81
CA ILE A 713 -3.47 2.47 33.74
C ILE A 713 -4.59 1.78 32.96
N THR A 714 -4.83 2.19 31.73
CA THR A 714 -5.88 1.65 30.86
C THR A 714 -5.24 0.79 29.76
N ILE A 715 -5.73 -0.43 29.60
CA ILE A 715 -5.21 -1.41 28.64
C ILE A 715 -6.34 -1.91 27.74
N LYS A 716 -6.18 -1.74 26.43
CA LYS A 716 -7.05 -2.32 25.42
C LYS A 716 -6.60 -3.72 25.02
N VAL A 717 -7.51 -4.68 24.97
CA VAL A 717 -7.25 -6.00 24.38
C VAL A 717 -7.50 -5.94 22.88
N GLY A 718 -6.55 -6.44 22.09
CA GLY A 718 -6.54 -6.32 20.63
C GLY A 718 -5.93 -5.01 20.11
N GLN A 719 -5.87 -4.89 18.78
CA GLN A 719 -5.07 -3.86 18.08
C GLN A 719 -5.91 -2.74 17.46
N GLN A 720 -7.13 -2.55 17.97
CA GLN A 720 -8.01 -1.51 17.46
C GLN A 720 -7.62 -0.15 18.03
N LYS A 721 -7.95 0.94 17.30
CA LYS A 721 -7.77 2.30 17.80
C LYS A 721 -8.53 2.47 19.12
N THR A 722 -7.84 2.97 20.14
CA THR A 722 -8.34 3.04 21.51
C THR A 722 -7.92 4.33 22.21
N LEU A 723 -8.71 4.74 23.20
CA LEU A 723 -8.42 5.76 24.21
C LEU A 723 -7.61 5.19 25.38
N ALA A 724 -7.42 3.86 25.45
CA ALA A 724 -6.53 3.24 26.41
C ALA A 724 -5.08 3.71 26.20
N ARG A 725 -4.33 3.82 27.31
CA ARG A 725 -2.92 4.20 27.29
C ARG A 725 -2.06 3.11 26.65
N TYR A 726 -2.41 1.84 26.88
CA TYR A 726 -1.67 0.69 26.38
C TYR A 726 -2.58 -0.36 25.74
N SER A 727 -1.99 -1.36 25.10
CA SER A 727 -2.71 -2.53 24.58
C SER A 727 -1.99 -3.85 24.85
N LEU A 728 -2.78 -4.92 24.91
CA LEU A 728 -2.33 -6.31 24.91
C LEU A 728 -2.92 -7.01 23.68
N PRO A 729 -2.17 -7.90 23.00
CA PRO A 729 -2.57 -8.42 21.70
C PRO A 729 -3.82 -9.31 21.74
N ASP A 730 -4.00 -10.09 22.81
CA ASP A 730 -5.10 -11.05 22.95
C ASP A 730 -5.39 -11.39 24.43
N THR A 731 -6.45 -12.16 24.66
CA THR A 731 -6.87 -12.67 25.97
C THR A 731 -5.78 -13.48 26.69
N GLY A 732 -4.97 -14.26 25.96
CA GLY A 732 -3.89 -15.05 26.54
C GLY A 732 -2.78 -14.18 27.14
N ALA A 733 -2.47 -13.06 26.47
CA ALA A 733 -1.56 -12.05 26.96
C ALA A 733 -2.08 -11.34 28.21
N VAL A 734 -3.41 -11.11 28.31
CA VAL A 734 -4.05 -10.58 29.52
C VAL A 734 -3.86 -11.53 30.70
N LEU A 735 -4.19 -12.81 30.54
CA LEU A 735 -4.05 -13.80 31.61
C LEU A 735 -2.59 -13.93 32.06
N SER A 736 -1.66 -13.97 31.11
CA SER A 736 -0.21 -14.04 31.41
C SER A 736 0.31 -12.78 32.10
N PHE A 737 -0.26 -11.61 31.77
CA PHE A 737 0.06 -10.34 32.41
C PHE A 737 -0.44 -10.30 33.85
N LEU A 738 -1.71 -10.65 34.07
CA LEU A 738 -2.32 -10.71 35.41
C LEU A 738 -1.66 -11.76 36.31
N GLN A 739 -1.24 -12.90 35.77
CA GLN A 739 -0.59 -13.97 36.54
C GLN A 739 0.77 -13.55 37.12
N ARG A 740 1.42 -12.52 36.56
CA ARG A 740 2.64 -11.95 37.16
C ARG A 740 2.37 -11.19 38.45
N PHE A 741 1.13 -10.79 38.70
CA PHE A 741 0.76 -10.17 39.97
C PHE A 741 0.65 -11.19 41.13
N THR A 742 0.55 -12.49 40.83
CA THR A 742 0.40 -13.57 41.84
C THR A 742 1.69 -14.37 42.07
N SER A 743 2.56 -14.51 41.06
CA SER A 743 3.74 -15.38 41.06
C SER A 743 5.01 -14.79 41.72
N MET A 744 4.86 -13.89 42.69
CA MET A 744 5.97 -13.04 43.18
C MET A 744 6.90 -13.66 44.25
N ASP A 745 6.88 -14.98 44.47
CA ASP A 745 7.86 -15.69 45.31
C ASP A 745 8.83 -16.63 44.54
N THR A 746 8.80 -16.65 43.21
CA THR A 746 9.77 -17.41 42.39
C THR A 746 10.30 -16.58 41.21
N PRO A 747 11.62 -16.56 40.96
CA PRO A 747 12.21 -15.75 39.89
C PRO A 747 11.88 -16.38 38.51
N PRO A 748 11.46 -15.61 37.49
CA PRO A 748 11.12 -16.19 36.20
C PRO A 748 12.32 -16.17 35.25
N ASN A 749 12.80 -17.37 34.90
CA ASN A 749 13.40 -17.63 33.58
C ASN A 749 12.42 -18.52 32.81
N VAL A 750 11.43 -17.91 32.16
CA VAL A 750 10.62 -18.60 31.14
C VAL A 750 10.36 -17.60 30.02
N GLU A 751 10.97 -17.85 28.87
CA GLU A 751 10.67 -17.18 27.60
C GLU A 751 9.21 -17.40 27.21
N LEU A 752 8.57 -16.34 26.70
CA LEU A 752 7.21 -16.39 26.17
C LEU A 752 7.26 -17.13 24.82
N THR A 753 6.94 -18.42 24.80
CA THR A 753 6.60 -19.12 23.56
C THR A 753 5.12 -18.92 23.24
N PRO A 754 4.75 -18.57 21.99
CA PRO A 754 3.36 -18.57 21.56
C PRO A 754 2.81 -19.99 21.63
N ASN A 755 1.57 -20.12 22.13
CA ASN A 755 0.90 -21.39 22.29
C ASN A 755 0.51 -21.97 20.91
N PRO A 756 1.07 -23.12 20.47
CA PRO A 756 0.79 -23.68 19.15
C PRO A 756 -0.61 -24.32 19.01
N HIS A 757 -1.40 -24.38 20.09
CA HIS A 757 -2.68 -25.11 20.10
C HIS A 757 -3.95 -24.28 19.82
N LEU A 758 -3.82 -23.07 19.27
CA LEU A 758 -4.98 -22.29 18.77
C LEU A 758 -5.12 -22.31 17.23
N ALA A 759 -4.35 -23.12 16.53
CA ALA A 759 -4.40 -23.25 15.06
C ALA A 759 -5.47 -24.23 14.53
N SER A 760 -6.45 -24.63 15.34
CA SER A 760 -7.56 -25.48 14.85
C SER A 760 -8.88 -25.24 15.58
N ALA A 761 -9.67 -24.30 15.06
CA ALA A 761 -11.13 -24.32 15.03
C ALA A 761 -11.67 -23.25 14.07
#